data_AF-A0A818DP98-F1
#
_entry.id   AF-A0A818DP98-F1
#
_cell.length_a   1.000
_cell.length_b   1.000
_cell.length_c   1.000
_cell.angle_alpha   90.00
_cell.angle_beta   90.00
_cell.angle_gamma   90.00
#
_symmetry.space_group_name_H-M   'P 1'
#
loop_
_entity.id
_entity.type
_entity.pdbx_description
1 polymer ?
#
loop_
_entity_poly.entity_id
_entity_poly.type
_entity_poly.pdbx_seq_one_letter_code
_entity_poly.pdbx_strand_id
1 'polypeptide(L)'
;MSYHELIGKYVNDRDETIVSQLGQLLKTKELALVDFIVSIGDHLQSTELSKRSIALTLGANVLEHLPSTFLESNEIHHLIVFLSAKMSDHHILVQPSVQLFRILAKQAAICDDDCLLIIKAIFSDVYVQSFPQASRYNVYVIFLHFLLYRLDIVQQVGSDFVCNFIQAMDGERDPRNLVLCFQCLQCMTKHLEIEPYKEELFEVVACYFPMEYKPKATNNENEETITHEQLVLSLRNVLTSTGKFAQYCIPMLLEKLDSDIPSARVAAMDLFIHCINEYDARDMSSYLVPLWNLLSKQALCAENQEVEIYALQAITTLMQLIGKTAQNDETEISTKKFVDRAIRECDKFLKEFDLQLVWPATKVLQAVARANSTCSSLIWSIILPLLIKQFNNLEQTKHKRIILDMITYFVQPTDIRTIIKLPTDVGDELWIAISTNFELFPSQCLSLTSNLLQINTMPGQALEDNLTKFILHENINDELNYADRIKLASVLKTIASSAVFDRLCTILLTNLINSWTASKTVPSNLTLECCVDLCYNSERCQERLERFFFPSQQFIRLLPNLFKYLSHSYILTNLFTPLFDLLLSSVAHDNYTKTFCSKCGSIANESCKAFVQNFYETNLFEDSIWQSDKQSNLLIGIYFLGNLKRKVFESELELIFNKINGKLIEKILDQSSNEMISIYCYFYGNLINKLSSINEILEQIQSMLKSCETSLDEKHIRLWTIIVKALILYRPSFIEQYIPTLITWMQEKNEIGDIACKSLKTLTNFDEQILLLSSEADCIVHPMVKQLIFMNIFSQMKPLLANNELLPSQINILVDLLSNVPNAIIHDEIVLLFPILIRALTSSNESVWPSSLNSICDLIKSDPNTVVDHIDTLFSRLPTLATYKKDMSIRITSLKCLKYLTKLPIHHIQPYRRHIMHVLKTCVDDHKRLVRKQAVETQMSWCLLNV
;
A
#
# COMPACT_ATOMS: atom_id res chain seq x y z
N MET A 1 -53.25 2.19 17.53
CA MET A 1 -52.76 1.91 18.88
C MET A 1 -52.52 3.26 19.54
N SER A 2 -53.04 3.51 20.72
CA SER A 2 -52.75 4.77 21.43
C SER A 2 -51.28 4.80 21.85
N TYR A 3 -50.67 5.98 22.02
CA TYR A 3 -49.28 6.06 22.48
C TYR A 3 -49.10 5.45 23.88
N HIS A 4 -50.12 5.50 24.74
CA HIS A 4 -50.13 4.79 26.03
C HIS A 4 -50.03 3.27 25.88
N GLU A 5 -50.74 2.68 24.91
CA GLU A 5 -50.65 1.25 24.59
C GLU A 5 -49.27 0.87 24.03
N LEU A 6 -48.67 1.73 23.21
CA LEU A 6 -47.32 1.54 22.69
C LEU A 6 -46.28 1.52 23.82
N ILE A 7 -46.35 2.48 24.75
CA ILE A 7 -45.45 2.54 25.91
C ILE A 7 -45.62 1.30 26.80
N GLY A 8 -46.87 0.92 27.11
CA GLY A 8 -47.15 -0.29 27.88
C GLY A 8 -46.62 -1.56 27.22
N LYS A 9 -46.74 -1.66 25.88
CA LYS A 9 -46.18 -2.78 25.10
C LYS A 9 -44.66 -2.81 25.16
N TYR A 10 -43.98 -1.65 25.06
CA TYR A 10 -42.52 -1.61 25.21
C TYR A 10 -42.05 -2.05 26.60
N VAL A 11 -42.73 -1.57 27.66
CA VAL A 11 -42.38 -1.91 29.04
C VAL A 11 -42.49 -3.41 29.31
N ASN A 12 -43.43 -4.09 28.66
CA ASN A 12 -43.65 -5.53 28.81
C ASN A 12 -42.81 -6.38 27.85
N ASP A 13 -42.73 -6.00 26.57
CA ASP A 13 -42.23 -6.85 25.48
C ASP A 13 -40.86 -6.41 24.92
N ARG A 14 -40.37 -5.21 25.28
CA ARG A 14 -39.10 -4.61 24.80
C ARG A 14 -38.97 -4.57 23.27
N ASP A 15 -40.07 -4.37 22.57
CA ASP A 15 -40.12 -4.26 21.11
C ASP A 15 -39.45 -2.95 20.64
N GLU A 16 -38.21 -3.03 20.14
CA GLU A 16 -37.41 -1.86 19.72
C GLU A 16 -38.06 -1.05 18.59
N THR A 17 -38.95 -1.66 17.79
CA THR A 17 -39.66 -0.94 16.72
C THR A 17 -40.52 0.21 17.26
N ILE A 18 -40.96 0.10 18.53
CA ILE A 18 -41.76 1.12 19.21
C ILE A 18 -40.96 2.39 19.48
N VAL A 19 -39.65 2.27 19.71
CA VAL A 19 -38.77 3.44 19.95
C VAL A 19 -38.79 4.36 18.73
N SER A 20 -38.59 3.80 17.54
CA SER A 20 -38.61 4.54 16.27
C SER A 20 -39.98 5.16 15.98
N GLN A 21 -41.06 4.44 16.28
CA GLN A 21 -42.44 4.94 16.11
C GLN A 21 -42.71 6.15 17.03
N LEU A 22 -42.39 6.04 18.33
CA LEU A 22 -42.58 7.14 19.29
C LEU A 22 -41.70 8.35 18.94
N GLY A 23 -40.45 8.12 18.53
CA GLY A 23 -39.56 9.18 18.04
C GLY A 23 -40.12 9.89 16.81
N GLN A 24 -40.77 9.17 15.89
CA GLN A 24 -41.41 9.77 14.71
C GLN A 24 -42.64 10.62 15.09
N LEU A 25 -43.48 10.14 16.01
CA LEU A 25 -44.65 10.89 16.50
C LEU A 25 -44.26 12.21 17.19
N LEU A 26 -43.17 12.19 17.96
CA LEU A 26 -42.61 13.41 18.57
C LEU A 26 -42.07 14.37 17.49
N LYS A 27 -41.38 13.85 16.47
CA LYS A 27 -40.87 14.67 15.34
C LYS A 27 -41.98 15.31 14.52
N THR A 28 -43.07 14.60 14.25
CA THR A 28 -44.22 15.14 13.50
C THR A 28 -45.13 16.02 14.36
N LYS A 29 -44.84 16.17 15.65
CA LYS A 29 -45.66 16.88 16.65
C LYS A 29 -47.06 16.29 16.83
N GLU A 30 -47.24 15.02 16.48
CA GLU A 30 -48.48 14.26 16.75
C GLU A 30 -48.58 13.83 18.22
N LEU A 31 -47.43 13.74 18.90
CA LEU A 31 -47.31 13.54 20.35
C LEU A 31 -46.52 14.73 20.93
N ALA A 32 -47.04 15.37 21.98
CA ALA A 32 -46.29 16.40 22.70
C ALA A 32 -45.29 15.75 23.66
N LEU A 33 -44.12 16.37 23.84
CA LEU A 33 -43.08 15.86 24.75
C LEU A 33 -43.60 15.73 26.19
N VAL A 34 -44.38 16.69 26.67
CA VAL A 34 -44.97 16.66 28.01
C VAL A 34 -45.90 15.46 28.18
N ASP A 35 -46.76 15.16 27.21
CA ASP A 35 -47.67 14.02 27.26
C ASP A 35 -46.90 12.68 27.25
N PHE A 36 -45.81 12.63 26.49
CA PHE A 36 -44.88 11.50 26.50
C PHE A 36 -44.20 11.31 27.87
N ILE A 37 -43.69 12.38 28.48
CA ILE A 37 -43.05 12.31 29.80
C ILE A 37 -44.06 11.91 30.89
N VAL A 38 -45.27 12.48 30.86
CA VAL A 38 -46.34 12.16 31.83
C VAL A 38 -46.74 10.69 31.71
N SER A 39 -46.90 10.17 30.50
CA SER A 39 -47.24 8.75 30.27
C SER A 39 -46.14 7.78 30.68
N ILE A 40 -44.86 8.15 30.56
CA ILE A 40 -43.74 7.39 31.14
C ILE A 40 -43.75 7.49 32.68
N GLY A 41 -44.18 8.63 33.23
CA GLY A 41 -44.22 8.92 34.67
C GLY A 41 -44.94 7.86 35.50
N ASP A 42 -46.06 7.32 35.01
CA ASP A 42 -46.82 6.25 35.68
C ASP A 42 -45.98 4.98 35.89
N HIS A 43 -45.10 4.66 34.93
CA HIS A 43 -44.19 3.52 35.03
C HIS A 43 -42.95 3.83 35.88
N LEU A 44 -42.49 5.08 35.93
CA LEU A 44 -41.40 5.54 36.80
C LEU A 44 -41.75 5.52 38.28
N GLN A 45 -43.03 5.57 38.63
CA GLN A 45 -43.54 5.47 40.01
C GLN A 45 -43.91 4.04 40.42
N SER A 46 -43.63 3.05 39.56
CA SER A 46 -43.85 1.64 39.87
C SER A 46 -43.03 1.17 41.08
N THR A 47 -43.59 0.25 41.87
CA THR A 47 -42.87 -0.41 42.97
C THR A 47 -41.72 -1.29 42.48
N GLU A 48 -41.80 -1.79 41.24
CA GLU A 48 -40.78 -2.63 40.62
C GLU A 48 -39.62 -1.81 40.04
N LEU A 49 -38.40 -2.03 40.55
CA LEU A 49 -37.17 -1.38 40.05
C LEU A 49 -36.89 -1.65 38.56
N SER A 50 -37.20 -2.85 38.08
CA SER A 50 -37.01 -3.25 36.68
C SER A 50 -37.89 -2.42 35.74
N LYS A 51 -39.17 -2.25 36.06
CA LYS A 51 -40.10 -1.42 35.27
C LYS A 51 -39.67 0.03 35.23
N ARG A 52 -39.23 0.58 36.36
CA ARG A 52 -38.66 1.94 36.43
C ARG A 52 -37.45 2.11 35.53
N SER A 53 -36.54 1.13 35.54
CA SER A 53 -35.37 1.12 34.67
C SER A 53 -35.74 1.07 33.19
N ILE A 54 -36.66 0.19 32.80
CA ILE A 54 -37.11 0.03 31.41
C ILE A 54 -37.78 1.31 30.91
N ALA A 55 -38.58 1.95 31.77
CA ALA A 55 -39.22 3.22 31.45
C ALA A 55 -38.20 4.36 31.21
N LEU A 56 -37.15 4.45 32.03
CA LEU A 56 -36.05 5.40 31.79
C LEU A 56 -35.27 5.07 30.51
N THR A 57 -35.00 3.79 30.25
CA THR A 57 -34.32 3.34 29.00
C THR A 57 -35.15 3.66 27.76
N LEU A 58 -36.48 3.52 27.83
CA LEU A 58 -37.37 3.95 26.76
C LEU A 58 -37.22 5.45 26.50
N GLY A 59 -37.25 6.26 27.56
CA GLY A 59 -37.03 7.71 27.46
C GLY A 59 -35.69 8.04 26.80
N ALA A 60 -34.62 7.38 27.23
CA ALA A 60 -33.28 7.54 26.65
C ALA A 60 -33.27 7.23 25.16
N ASN A 61 -33.76 6.05 24.78
CA ASN A 61 -33.72 5.59 23.40
C ASN A 61 -34.61 6.44 22.49
N VAL A 62 -35.77 6.91 22.95
CA VAL A 62 -36.64 7.79 22.17
C VAL A 62 -36.00 9.16 21.97
N LEU A 63 -35.43 9.77 23.02
CA LEU A 63 -34.75 11.05 22.91
C LEU A 63 -33.50 10.98 22.03
N GLU A 64 -32.80 9.84 22.00
CA GLU A 64 -31.63 9.62 21.14
C GLU A 64 -31.98 9.66 19.64
N HIS A 65 -33.22 9.38 19.27
CA HIS A 65 -33.70 9.48 17.89
C HIS A 65 -34.10 10.89 17.47
N LEU A 66 -34.16 11.86 18.39
CA LEU A 66 -34.57 13.25 18.11
C LEU A 66 -33.37 14.13 17.72
N PRO A 67 -33.57 15.19 16.90
CA PRO A 67 -32.47 16.08 16.53
C PRO A 67 -31.98 16.88 17.75
N SER A 68 -30.70 17.28 17.77
CA SER A 68 -30.09 18.04 18.89
C SER A 68 -30.65 19.44 19.11
N THR A 69 -31.54 19.90 18.24
CA THR A 69 -32.25 21.19 18.34
C THR A 69 -33.71 21.03 18.78
N PHE A 70 -34.15 19.80 19.11
CA PHE A 70 -35.56 19.53 19.41
C PHE A 70 -35.98 20.08 20.77
N LEU A 71 -35.15 19.89 21.80
CA LEU A 71 -35.49 20.25 23.17
C LEU A 71 -35.23 21.73 23.46
N GLU A 72 -36.16 22.36 24.16
CA GLU A 72 -36.01 23.74 24.64
C GLU A 72 -35.16 23.80 25.93
N SER A 73 -34.52 24.95 26.18
CA SER A 73 -33.63 25.14 27.35
C SER A 73 -34.33 24.84 28.69
N ASN A 74 -35.59 25.27 28.85
CA ASN A 74 -36.37 24.96 30.05
C ASN A 74 -36.62 23.45 30.21
N GLU A 75 -36.93 22.74 29.13
CA GLU A 75 -37.19 21.30 29.16
C GLU A 75 -35.92 20.52 29.54
N ILE A 76 -34.78 20.93 28.97
CA ILE A 76 -33.46 20.39 29.28
C ILE A 76 -33.17 20.55 30.77
N HIS A 77 -33.34 21.76 31.32
CA HIS A 77 -33.10 22.05 32.73
C HIS A 77 -33.92 21.14 33.66
N HIS A 78 -35.24 21.03 33.42
CA HIS A 78 -36.12 20.19 34.26
C HIS A 78 -35.72 18.71 34.20
N LEU A 79 -35.34 18.21 33.02
CA LEU A 79 -34.86 16.83 32.86
C LEU A 79 -33.54 16.62 33.60
N ILE A 80 -32.60 17.55 33.53
CA ILE A 80 -31.30 17.44 34.22
C ILE A 80 -31.49 17.46 35.74
N VAL A 81 -32.32 18.36 36.26
CA VAL A 81 -32.63 18.41 37.71
C VAL A 81 -33.28 17.11 38.18
N PHE A 82 -34.25 16.59 37.41
CA PHE A 82 -34.89 15.32 37.71
C PHE A 82 -33.87 14.17 37.73
N LEU A 83 -33.02 14.06 36.71
CA LEU A 83 -32.02 12.99 36.61
C LEU A 83 -30.94 13.09 37.68
N SER A 84 -30.53 14.31 38.05
CA SER A 84 -29.56 14.55 39.12
C SER A 84 -30.07 13.97 40.44
N ALA A 85 -31.34 14.17 40.77
CA ALA A 85 -31.95 13.54 41.96
C ALA A 85 -31.95 12.01 41.89
N LYS A 86 -32.00 11.42 40.68
CA LYS A 86 -31.95 9.96 40.44
C LYS A 86 -30.55 9.36 40.51
N MET A 87 -29.50 10.15 40.55
CA MET A 87 -28.13 9.64 40.68
C MET A 87 -27.87 9.01 42.05
N SER A 88 -28.57 9.47 43.09
CA SER A 88 -28.53 8.91 44.45
C SER A 88 -29.44 7.68 44.68
N ASP A 89 -30.24 7.30 43.68
CA ASP A 89 -31.12 6.13 43.75
C ASP A 89 -30.34 4.82 43.51
N HIS A 90 -31.05 3.68 43.49
CA HIS A 90 -30.46 2.36 43.26
C HIS A 90 -29.73 2.26 41.90
N HIS A 91 -28.57 1.58 41.85
CA HIS A 91 -27.66 1.49 40.69
C HIS A 91 -28.31 1.13 39.33
N ILE A 92 -29.38 0.34 39.33
CA ILE A 92 -30.14 -0.01 38.13
C ILE A 92 -30.74 1.22 37.45
N LEU A 93 -31.16 2.24 38.21
CA LEU A 93 -31.74 3.48 37.70
C LEU A 93 -30.67 4.50 37.27
N VAL A 94 -29.47 4.39 37.82
CA VAL A 94 -28.36 5.28 37.49
C VAL A 94 -27.88 5.03 36.05
N GLN A 95 -27.89 3.78 35.57
CA GLN A 95 -27.41 3.45 34.22
C GLN A 95 -28.20 4.15 33.08
N PRO A 96 -29.55 4.07 33.03
CA PRO A 96 -30.32 4.86 32.06
C PRO A 96 -30.20 6.37 32.27
N SER A 97 -30.03 6.83 33.52
CA SER A 97 -29.89 8.26 33.83
C SER A 97 -28.60 8.84 33.22
N VAL A 98 -27.49 8.10 33.28
CA VAL A 98 -26.23 8.47 32.62
C VAL A 98 -26.37 8.48 31.10
N GLN A 99 -27.10 7.54 30.51
CA GLN A 99 -27.38 7.55 29.06
C GLN A 99 -28.18 8.81 28.66
N LEU A 100 -29.17 9.20 29.47
CA LEU A 100 -29.93 10.43 29.27
C LEU A 100 -29.06 11.68 29.41
N PHE A 101 -28.19 11.75 30.43
CA PHE A 101 -27.22 12.84 30.54
C PHE A 101 -26.34 12.97 29.31
N ARG A 102 -25.89 11.86 28.72
CA ARG A 102 -25.11 11.88 27.47
C ARG A 102 -25.88 12.49 26.31
N ILE A 103 -27.19 12.23 26.21
CA ILE A 103 -28.04 12.78 25.15
C ILE A 103 -28.30 14.27 25.39
N LEU A 104 -28.59 14.65 26.64
CA LEU A 104 -28.86 16.04 27.04
C LEU A 104 -27.62 16.93 26.91
N ALA A 105 -26.44 16.42 27.27
CA ALA A 105 -25.15 17.10 27.14
C ALA A 105 -24.84 17.55 25.70
N LYS A 106 -25.43 16.88 24.69
CA LYS A 106 -25.22 17.16 23.26
C LYS A 106 -26.30 18.07 22.64
N GLN A 107 -27.29 18.51 23.42
CA GLN A 107 -28.34 19.39 22.91
C GLN A 107 -27.82 20.80 22.67
N ALA A 108 -28.28 21.45 21.60
CA ALA A 108 -27.81 22.77 21.21
C ALA A 108 -28.22 23.86 22.22
N ALA A 109 -29.36 23.67 22.91
CA ALA A 109 -29.94 24.65 23.84
C ALA A 109 -29.55 24.43 25.32
N ILE A 110 -28.59 23.54 25.62
CA ILE A 110 -28.13 23.32 27.01
C ILE A 110 -27.36 24.56 27.52
N CYS A 111 -27.71 25.02 28.73
CA CYS A 111 -27.08 26.16 29.38
C CYS A 111 -25.86 25.76 30.23
N ASP A 112 -25.10 26.74 30.70
CA ASP A 112 -23.86 26.48 31.42
C ASP A 112 -24.10 25.89 32.82
N ASP A 113 -25.14 26.37 33.51
CA ASP A 113 -25.55 25.86 34.83
C ASP A 113 -25.94 24.38 34.77
N ASP A 114 -26.63 23.97 33.70
CA ASP A 114 -27.01 22.59 33.44
C ASP A 114 -25.79 21.68 33.25
N CYS A 115 -24.77 22.16 32.55
CA CYS A 115 -23.53 21.41 32.38
C CYS A 115 -22.81 21.22 33.74
N LEU A 116 -22.75 22.27 34.57
CA LEU A 116 -22.18 22.18 35.91
C LEU A 116 -22.96 21.21 36.81
N LEU A 117 -24.29 21.18 36.71
CA LEU A 117 -25.13 20.23 37.43
C LEU A 117 -24.84 18.79 37.02
N ILE A 118 -24.71 18.50 35.72
CA ILE A 118 -24.33 17.17 35.23
C ILE A 118 -22.97 16.75 35.80
N ILE A 119 -21.95 17.63 35.71
CA ILE A 119 -20.60 17.33 36.22
C ILE A 119 -20.65 17.01 37.72
N LYS A 120 -21.34 17.84 38.51
CA LYS A 120 -21.49 17.63 39.95
C LYS A 120 -22.21 16.33 40.27
N ALA A 121 -23.31 16.04 39.60
CA ALA A 121 -24.11 14.83 39.84
C ALA A 121 -23.31 13.55 39.54
N ILE A 122 -22.48 13.56 38.49
CA ILE A 122 -21.62 12.42 38.17
C ILE A 122 -20.49 12.26 39.20
N PHE A 123 -19.83 13.34 39.63
CA PHE A 123 -18.70 13.22 40.56
C PHE A 123 -19.08 12.98 42.03
N SER A 124 -20.24 13.45 42.47
CA SER A 124 -20.63 13.35 43.90
C SER A 124 -21.35 12.05 44.26
N ASP A 125 -22.22 11.56 43.38
CA ASP A 125 -23.16 10.49 43.72
C ASP A 125 -22.78 9.12 43.13
N VAL A 126 -21.68 9.03 42.38
CA VAL A 126 -21.34 7.83 41.59
C VAL A 126 -19.88 7.40 41.71
N TYR A 127 -19.71 6.10 42.00
CA TYR A 127 -18.44 5.40 41.77
C TYR A 127 -18.42 4.74 40.39
N VAL A 128 -17.77 5.36 39.41
CA VAL A 128 -17.84 4.99 37.98
C VAL A 128 -17.45 3.53 37.73
N GLN A 129 -16.46 3.01 38.44
CA GLN A 129 -15.94 1.65 38.29
C GLN A 129 -16.96 0.57 38.69
N SER A 130 -17.95 0.92 39.52
CA SER A 130 -19.04 -0.01 39.84
C SER A 130 -19.97 -0.29 38.66
N PHE A 131 -19.96 0.55 37.63
CA PHE A 131 -20.88 0.44 36.51
C PHE A 131 -20.47 -0.61 35.50
N PRO A 132 -21.42 -1.17 34.72
CA PRO A 132 -21.12 -1.93 33.52
C PRO A 132 -20.35 -1.09 32.50
N GLN A 133 -19.61 -1.77 31.62
CA GLN A 133 -18.75 -1.14 30.62
C GLN A 133 -19.47 -0.06 29.78
N ALA A 134 -20.69 -0.34 29.28
CA ALA A 134 -21.45 0.60 28.46
C ALA A 134 -21.86 1.89 29.20
N SER A 135 -22.13 1.79 30.50
CA SER A 135 -22.44 2.97 31.33
C SER A 135 -21.20 3.79 31.61
N ARG A 136 -20.04 3.14 31.87
CA ARG A 136 -18.74 3.84 31.99
C ARG A 136 -18.38 4.56 30.69
N TYR A 137 -18.60 3.90 29.54
CA TYR A 137 -18.43 4.52 28.23
C TYR A 137 -19.23 5.83 28.11
N ASN A 138 -20.51 5.82 28.50
CA ASN A 138 -21.34 7.02 28.45
C ASN A 138 -20.81 8.16 29.34
N VAL A 139 -20.29 7.84 30.54
CA VAL A 139 -19.63 8.83 31.42
C VAL A 139 -18.44 9.47 30.71
N TYR A 140 -17.53 8.68 30.14
CA TYR A 140 -16.36 9.24 29.45
C TYR A 140 -16.72 10.01 28.18
N VAL A 141 -17.79 9.63 27.47
CA VAL A 141 -18.31 10.42 26.33
C VAL A 141 -18.82 11.78 26.79
N ILE A 142 -19.50 11.86 27.95
CA ILE A 142 -19.95 13.13 28.53
C ILE A 142 -18.73 14.01 28.84
N PHE A 143 -17.74 13.48 29.57
CA PHE A 143 -16.53 14.22 29.93
C PHE A 143 -15.76 14.70 28.70
N LEU A 144 -15.56 13.83 27.70
CA LEU A 144 -14.90 14.20 26.46
C LEU A 144 -15.68 15.29 25.71
N HIS A 145 -17.01 15.19 25.66
CA HIS A 145 -17.84 16.20 25.02
C HIS A 145 -17.69 17.57 25.68
N PHE A 146 -17.69 17.62 27.02
CA PHE A 146 -17.49 18.88 27.74
C PHE A 146 -16.07 19.44 27.57
N LEU A 147 -15.05 18.58 27.59
CA LEU A 147 -13.66 19.01 27.34
C LEU A 147 -13.46 19.60 25.93
N LEU A 148 -14.18 19.08 24.93
CA LEU A 148 -14.04 19.52 23.53
C LEU A 148 -14.95 20.71 23.17
N TYR A 149 -16.16 20.79 23.72
CA TYR A 149 -17.19 21.72 23.26
C TYR A 149 -17.71 22.69 24.34
N ARG A 150 -17.30 22.53 25.60
CA ARG A 150 -17.69 23.35 26.76
C ARG A 150 -16.51 23.55 27.73
N LEU A 151 -15.31 23.79 27.17
CA LEU A 151 -14.06 23.83 27.92
C LEU A 151 -14.07 24.89 29.03
N ASP A 152 -14.67 26.04 28.75
CA ASP A 152 -14.86 27.17 29.63
C ASP A 152 -15.61 26.79 30.92
N ILE A 153 -16.58 25.89 30.84
CA ILE A 153 -17.28 25.35 32.02
C ILE A 153 -16.37 24.40 32.81
N VAL A 154 -15.64 23.53 32.12
CA VAL A 154 -14.69 22.61 32.77
C VAL A 154 -13.58 23.39 33.47
N GLN A 155 -13.11 24.49 32.89
CA GLN A 155 -12.14 25.40 33.48
C GLN A 155 -12.66 26.10 34.74
N GLN A 156 -13.96 26.39 34.83
CA GLN A 156 -14.57 26.91 36.07
C GLN A 156 -14.54 25.89 37.21
N VAL A 157 -14.65 24.58 36.91
CA VAL A 157 -14.50 23.51 37.90
C VAL A 157 -13.03 23.34 38.29
N GLY A 158 -12.11 23.56 37.36
CA GLY A 158 -10.67 23.64 37.65
C GLY A 158 -10.07 22.31 38.12
N SER A 159 -9.22 22.37 39.15
CA SER A 159 -8.47 21.22 39.66
C SER A 159 -9.36 20.10 40.23
N ASP A 160 -10.56 20.44 40.71
CA ASP A 160 -11.53 19.45 41.20
C ASP A 160 -11.97 18.51 40.08
N PHE A 161 -12.10 19.02 38.85
CA PHE A 161 -12.40 18.18 37.69
C PHE A 161 -11.27 17.18 37.45
N VAL A 162 -10.01 17.61 37.59
CA VAL A 162 -8.84 16.75 37.39
C VAL A 162 -8.81 15.63 38.43
N CYS A 163 -8.94 15.97 39.72
CA CYS A 163 -8.96 14.98 40.80
C CYS A 163 -10.09 13.96 40.63
N ASN A 164 -11.32 14.42 40.39
CA ASN A 164 -12.47 13.54 40.27
C ASN A 164 -12.41 12.69 38.99
N PHE A 165 -11.83 13.21 37.90
CA PHE A 165 -11.60 12.43 36.69
C PHE A 165 -10.57 11.32 36.93
N ILE A 166 -9.46 11.59 37.64
CA ILE A 166 -8.49 10.56 38.04
C ILE A 166 -9.20 9.43 38.80
N GLN A 167 -10.03 9.80 39.80
CA GLN A 167 -10.81 8.83 40.56
C GLN A 167 -11.82 8.07 39.71
N ALA A 168 -12.43 8.69 38.70
CA ALA A 168 -13.38 8.04 37.79
C ALA A 168 -12.71 7.05 36.82
N MET A 169 -11.47 7.34 36.41
CA MET A 169 -10.69 6.53 35.49
C MET A 169 -9.96 5.36 36.17
N ASP A 170 -9.61 5.50 37.45
CA ASP A 170 -8.78 4.53 38.17
C ASP A 170 -9.27 3.09 37.99
N GLY A 171 -8.39 2.20 37.52
CA GLY A 171 -8.72 0.80 37.30
C GLY A 171 -9.61 0.48 36.10
N GLU A 172 -9.80 1.39 35.13
CA GLU A 172 -10.47 1.06 33.86
C GLU A 172 -9.65 0.05 33.04
N ARG A 173 -10.33 -0.92 32.43
CA ARG A 173 -9.69 -2.03 31.71
C ARG A 173 -10.24 -2.26 30.31
N ASP A 174 -11.42 -1.73 29.98
CA ASP A 174 -11.99 -1.93 28.65
C ASP A 174 -11.29 -1.00 27.64
N PRO A 175 -10.79 -1.53 26.51
CA PRO A 175 -10.04 -0.74 25.54
C PRO A 175 -10.86 0.41 24.93
N ARG A 176 -12.20 0.26 24.81
CA ARG A 176 -13.09 1.31 24.28
C ARG A 176 -13.18 2.50 25.22
N ASN A 177 -13.20 2.21 26.51
CA ASN A 177 -13.22 3.23 27.53
C ASN A 177 -11.85 3.89 27.68
N LEU A 178 -10.77 3.11 27.61
CA LEU A 178 -9.40 3.62 27.72
C LEU A 178 -9.05 4.64 26.64
N VAL A 179 -9.47 4.42 25.38
CA VAL A 179 -9.26 5.42 24.31
C VAL A 179 -9.91 6.75 24.66
N LEU A 180 -11.15 6.74 25.15
CA LEU A 180 -11.83 7.96 25.58
C LEU A 180 -11.16 8.60 26.79
N CYS A 181 -10.72 7.80 27.76
CA CYS A 181 -10.00 8.28 28.94
C CYS A 181 -8.72 9.00 28.54
N PHE A 182 -7.91 8.39 27.67
CA PHE A 182 -6.69 8.98 27.16
C PHE A 182 -6.95 10.28 26.38
N GLN A 183 -8.01 10.35 25.56
CA GLN A 183 -8.41 11.58 24.88
C GLN A 183 -8.80 12.70 25.87
N CYS A 184 -9.54 12.36 26.92
CA CYS A 184 -9.89 13.31 27.98
C CYS A 184 -8.62 13.85 28.66
N LEU A 185 -7.73 12.97 29.10
CA LEU A 185 -6.46 13.34 29.74
C LEU A 185 -5.58 14.21 28.85
N GLN A 186 -5.53 13.93 27.55
CA GLN A 186 -4.80 14.76 26.60
C GLN A 186 -5.39 16.18 26.48
N CYS A 187 -6.71 16.32 26.52
CA CYS A 187 -7.34 17.64 26.57
C CYS A 187 -7.07 18.35 27.90
N MET A 188 -7.18 17.64 29.01
CA MET A 188 -6.97 18.18 30.36
C MET A 188 -5.55 18.71 30.55
N THR A 189 -4.54 17.94 30.15
CA THR A 189 -3.12 18.33 30.26
C THR A 189 -2.76 19.58 29.46
N LYS A 190 -3.50 19.87 28.39
CA LYS A 190 -3.30 21.07 27.54
C LYS A 190 -4.05 22.30 28.01
N HIS A 191 -5.23 22.11 28.63
CA HIS A 191 -6.18 23.20 28.85
C HIS A 191 -6.52 23.48 30.32
N LEU A 192 -6.21 22.57 31.24
CA LEU A 192 -6.49 22.70 32.66
C LEU A 192 -5.19 22.84 33.48
N GLU A 193 -5.33 23.39 34.68
CA GLU A 193 -4.26 23.43 35.68
C GLU A 193 -4.14 22.05 36.34
N ILE A 194 -3.08 21.31 35.98
CA ILE A 194 -2.84 19.94 36.47
C ILE A 194 -1.83 19.89 37.62
N GLU A 195 -1.16 21.00 37.93
CA GLU A 195 -0.06 21.10 38.90
C GLU A 195 -0.32 20.42 40.25
N PRO A 196 -1.50 20.59 40.88
CA PRO A 196 -1.78 19.97 42.18
C PRO A 196 -1.83 18.44 42.13
N TYR A 197 -2.15 17.86 40.96
CA TYR A 197 -2.42 16.43 40.76
C TYR A 197 -1.55 15.80 39.66
N LYS A 198 -0.45 16.46 39.27
CA LYS A 198 0.34 16.04 38.11
C LYS A 198 1.01 14.67 38.30
N GLU A 199 1.28 14.30 39.56
CA GLU A 199 1.88 13.02 39.92
C GLU A 199 0.84 11.91 39.81
N GLU A 200 -0.31 12.09 40.45
CA GLU A 200 -1.45 11.17 40.42
C GLU A 200 -1.98 10.99 38.99
N LEU A 201 -2.04 12.07 38.22
CA LEU A 201 -2.41 12.04 36.80
C LEU A 201 -1.39 11.25 35.96
N PHE A 202 -0.10 11.33 36.30
CA PHE A 202 0.91 10.53 35.63
C PHE A 202 0.80 9.05 36.05
N GLU A 203 0.66 8.76 37.35
CA GLU A 203 0.57 7.40 37.88
C GLU A 203 -0.60 6.61 37.31
N VAL A 204 -1.79 7.22 37.25
CA VAL A 204 -2.98 6.57 36.69
C VAL A 204 -2.81 6.21 35.22
N VAL A 205 -1.98 6.94 34.47
CA VAL A 205 -1.68 6.68 33.05
C VAL A 205 -0.50 5.71 32.89
N ALA A 206 0.55 5.87 33.69
CA ALA A 206 1.79 5.12 33.60
C ALA A 206 1.59 3.63 33.86
N CYS A 207 0.58 3.25 34.65
CA CYS A 207 0.26 1.85 34.95
C CYS A 207 -0.09 1.01 33.72
N TYR A 208 -0.47 1.64 32.60
CA TYR A 208 -0.77 0.97 31.33
C TYR A 208 0.47 0.74 30.44
N PHE A 209 1.67 1.16 30.88
CA PHE A 209 2.91 1.05 30.11
C PHE A 209 3.82 -0.09 30.60
N PRO A 210 4.32 -0.99 29.72
CA PRO A 210 4.03 -1.10 28.29
C PRO A 210 2.68 -1.79 28.01
N MET A 211 1.98 -1.35 26.96
CA MET A 211 0.64 -1.85 26.63
C MET A 211 0.67 -3.27 26.03
N GLU A 212 0.16 -4.25 26.76
CA GLU A 212 0.01 -5.64 26.33
C GLU A 212 -1.46 -5.96 26.03
N TYR A 213 -1.94 -5.62 24.83
CA TYR A 213 -3.31 -5.89 24.40
C TYR A 213 -3.36 -6.82 23.18
N LYS A 214 -4.20 -7.86 23.27
CA LYS A 214 -4.51 -8.76 22.15
C LYS A 214 -5.98 -8.59 21.78
N PRO A 215 -6.32 -8.08 20.57
CA PRO A 215 -7.70 -7.93 20.15
C PRO A 215 -8.43 -9.27 20.21
N LYS A 216 -9.64 -9.28 20.79
CA LYS A 216 -10.52 -10.44 20.71
C LYS A 216 -11.25 -10.38 19.36
N ALA A 217 -11.26 -11.49 18.62
CA ALA A 217 -12.06 -11.59 17.41
C ALA A 217 -13.55 -11.46 17.79
N THR A 218 -14.23 -10.45 17.26
CA THR A 218 -15.68 -10.28 17.37
C THR A 218 -16.36 -10.96 16.18
N ASN A 219 -17.46 -11.67 16.43
CA ASN A 219 -18.25 -12.35 15.39
C ASN A 219 -19.25 -11.43 14.69
N ASN A 220 -19.27 -10.13 15.03
CA ASN A 220 -20.25 -9.16 14.56
C ASN A 220 -19.55 -8.15 13.62
N GLU A 221 -19.95 -8.12 12.35
CA GLU A 221 -19.40 -7.23 11.31
C GLU A 221 -19.57 -5.73 11.60
N ASN A 222 -20.42 -5.37 12.57
CA ASN A 222 -20.74 -3.98 12.94
C ASN A 222 -19.98 -3.45 14.17
N GLU A 223 -19.12 -4.25 14.83
CA GLU A 223 -18.34 -3.79 15.99
C GLU A 223 -16.90 -3.46 15.59
N GLU A 224 -16.56 -2.16 15.57
CA GLU A 224 -15.18 -1.70 15.40
C GLU A 224 -14.29 -2.25 16.52
N THR A 225 -13.41 -3.19 16.17
CA THR A 225 -12.47 -3.77 17.13
C THR A 225 -11.28 -2.83 17.28
N ILE A 226 -11.12 -2.26 18.48
CA ILE A 226 -9.96 -1.42 18.79
C ILE A 226 -8.68 -2.23 18.64
N THR A 227 -7.73 -1.69 17.89
CA THR A 227 -6.44 -2.34 17.62
C THR A 227 -5.44 -2.06 18.74
N HIS A 228 -4.42 -2.92 18.84
CA HIS A 228 -3.31 -2.72 19.77
C HIS A 228 -2.58 -1.40 19.49
N GLU A 229 -2.34 -1.08 18.21
CA GLU A 229 -1.66 0.13 17.78
C GLU A 229 -2.42 1.39 18.17
N GLN A 230 -3.75 1.37 18.11
CA GLN A 230 -4.58 2.51 18.49
C GLN A 230 -4.46 2.83 19.99
N LEU A 231 -4.39 1.80 20.86
CA LEU A 231 -4.20 1.98 22.29
C LEU A 231 -2.80 2.49 22.63
N VAL A 232 -1.77 1.91 22.01
CA VAL A 232 -0.37 2.36 22.18
C VAL A 232 -0.23 3.82 21.78
N LEU A 233 -0.77 4.21 20.62
CA LEU A 233 -0.75 5.58 20.15
C LEU A 233 -1.48 6.53 21.10
N SER A 234 -2.66 6.14 21.59
CA SER A 234 -3.46 6.95 22.52
C SER A 234 -2.73 7.16 23.84
N LEU A 235 -2.15 6.09 24.42
CA LEU A 235 -1.34 6.17 25.63
C LEU A 235 -0.11 7.07 25.44
N ARG A 236 0.62 6.89 24.33
CA ARG A 236 1.79 7.71 23.98
C ARG A 236 1.43 9.19 23.89
N ASN A 237 0.33 9.51 23.21
CA ASN A 237 -0.14 10.89 23.04
C ASN A 237 -0.47 11.59 24.37
N VAL A 238 -0.85 10.84 25.41
CA VAL A 238 -1.07 11.37 26.76
C VAL A 238 0.25 11.56 27.50
N LEU A 239 1.13 10.55 27.49
CA LEU A 239 2.43 10.63 28.18
C LEU A 239 3.32 11.73 27.60
N THR A 240 3.17 12.05 26.32
CA THR A 240 3.86 13.15 25.62
C THR A 240 2.96 14.38 25.40
N SER A 241 1.92 14.57 26.20
CA SER A 241 1.00 15.72 26.04
C SER A 241 1.48 17.01 26.70
N THR A 242 2.40 16.90 27.66
CA THR A 242 2.91 18.01 28.46
C THR A 242 4.34 17.74 28.94
N GLY A 243 5.20 18.76 28.91
CA GLY A 243 6.56 18.67 29.47
C GLY A 243 6.58 18.43 30.99
N LYS A 244 5.49 18.71 31.71
CA LYS A 244 5.38 18.51 33.17
C LYS A 244 5.53 17.05 33.60
N PHE A 245 5.28 16.11 32.70
CA PHE A 245 5.48 14.68 32.95
C PHE A 245 6.95 14.23 32.85
N ALA A 246 7.86 15.07 32.34
CA ALA A 246 9.26 14.67 32.13
C ALA A 246 9.94 14.13 33.40
N GLN A 247 9.70 14.75 34.55
CA GLN A 247 10.29 14.35 35.82
C GLN A 247 9.86 12.95 36.32
N TYR A 248 8.75 12.41 35.80
CA TYR A 248 8.21 11.10 36.16
C TYR A 248 8.35 10.07 35.02
N CYS A 249 8.11 10.51 33.79
CA CYS A 249 8.19 9.69 32.58
C CYS A 249 9.61 9.20 32.35
N ILE A 250 10.63 10.06 32.48
CA ILE A 250 12.01 9.66 32.21
C ILE A 250 12.53 8.60 33.19
N PRO A 251 12.32 8.72 34.52
CA PRO A 251 12.62 7.62 35.44
C PRO A 251 11.96 6.29 35.05
N MET A 252 10.66 6.30 34.71
CA MET A 252 9.95 5.10 34.26
C MET A 252 10.61 4.51 32.99
N LEU A 253 10.98 5.35 32.02
CA LEU A 253 11.67 4.92 30.81
C LEU A 253 13.04 4.30 31.11
N LEU A 254 13.81 4.88 32.03
CA LEU A 254 15.11 4.33 32.45
C LEU A 254 14.96 2.91 33.04
N GLU A 255 13.95 2.70 33.89
CA GLU A 255 13.65 1.37 34.46
C GLU A 255 13.30 0.36 33.35
N LYS A 256 12.45 0.75 32.38
CA LYS A 256 12.06 -0.13 31.28
C LYS A 256 13.21 -0.39 30.29
N LEU A 257 14.08 0.58 30.06
CA LEU A 257 15.28 0.45 29.21
C LEU A 257 16.33 -0.50 29.80
N ASP A 258 16.41 -0.59 31.13
CA ASP A 258 17.32 -1.52 31.82
C ASP A 258 16.71 -2.91 32.05
N SER A 259 15.44 -3.12 31.67
CA SER A 259 14.78 -4.42 31.76
C SER A 259 15.30 -5.42 30.72
N ASP A 260 15.28 -6.71 31.06
CA ASP A 260 15.70 -7.79 30.15
C ASP A 260 14.73 -8.02 28.99
N ILE A 261 13.50 -7.50 29.08
CA ILE A 261 12.42 -7.75 28.11
C ILE A 261 12.61 -6.86 26.86
N PRO A 262 12.90 -7.42 25.67
CA PRO A 262 13.18 -6.61 24.47
C PRO A 262 11.99 -5.73 24.03
N SER A 263 10.76 -6.24 24.11
CA SER A 263 9.56 -5.47 23.73
C SER A 263 9.33 -4.27 24.65
N ALA A 264 9.64 -4.38 25.94
CA ALA A 264 9.56 -3.27 26.89
C ALA A 264 10.62 -2.20 26.60
N ARG A 265 11.85 -2.63 26.27
CA ARG A 265 12.94 -1.72 25.83
C ARG A 265 12.54 -0.97 24.56
N VAL A 266 12.00 -1.65 23.56
CA VAL A 266 11.52 -1.03 22.31
C VAL A 266 10.40 -0.02 22.59
N ALA A 267 9.39 -0.38 23.39
CA ALA A 267 8.33 0.54 23.76
C ALA A 267 8.87 1.78 24.49
N ALA A 268 9.87 1.61 25.37
CA ALA A 268 10.51 2.71 26.08
C ALA A 268 11.27 3.65 25.14
N MET A 269 12.00 3.10 24.17
CA MET A 269 12.69 3.89 23.13
C MET A 269 11.69 4.62 22.23
N ASP A 270 10.62 3.96 21.79
CA ASP A 270 9.58 4.59 20.96
C ASP A 270 8.90 5.76 21.69
N LEU A 271 8.52 5.57 22.96
CA LEU A 271 7.96 6.65 23.78
C LEU A 271 8.96 7.81 23.94
N PHE A 272 10.24 7.52 24.20
CA PHE A 272 11.28 8.53 24.30
C PHE A 272 11.45 9.34 23.00
N ILE A 273 11.43 8.68 21.83
CA ILE A 273 11.53 9.35 20.52
C ILE A 273 10.44 10.41 20.36
N HIS A 274 9.23 10.15 20.86
CA HIS A 274 8.10 11.08 20.77
C HIS A 274 8.12 12.18 21.83
N CYS A 275 8.88 12.01 22.92
CA CYS A 275 9.02 13.04 23.96
C CYS A 275 9.65 14.34 23.43
N ILE A 276 10.40 14.30 22.33
CA ILE A 276 11.10 15.46 21.73
C ILE A 276 10.20 16.65 21.36
N ASN A 277 8.90 16.42 21.19
CA ASN A 277 7.95 17.44 20.80
C ASN A 277 7.57 18.36 21.97
N GLU A 278 7.49 17.83 23.18
CA GLU A 278 7.01 18.57 24.36
C GLU A 278 8.05 18.68 25.48
N TYR A 279 9.07 17.81 25.52
CA TYR A 279 10.03 17.77 26.62
C TYR A 279 11.27 18.62 26.31
N ASP A 280 11.78 19.31 27.33
CA ASP A 280 12.99 20.14 27.25
C ASP A 280 14.18 19.44 27.95
N ALA A 281 15.39 19.61 27.41
CA ALA A 281 16.60 19.00 28.02
C ALA A 281 16.90 19.56 29.41
N ARG A 282 16.45 20.78 29.71
CA ARG A 282 16.63 21.42 31.01
C ARG A 282 15.89 20.66 32.10
N ASP A 283 14.64 20.25 31.83
CA ASP A 283 13.79 19.51 32.77
C ASP A 283 14.29 18.07 33.00
N MET A 284 15.15 17.56 32.11
CA MET A 284 15.69 16.20 32.16
C MET A 284 17.19 16.15 32.47
N SER A 285 17.79 17.26 32.89
CA SER A 285 19.26 17.42 33.01
C SER A 285 19.95 16.31 33.81
N SER A 286 19.37 15.89 34.94
CA SER A 286 19.86 14.78 35.78
C SER A 286 19.80 13.41 35.11
N TYR A 287 18.94 13.24 34.10
CA TYR A 287 18.66 11.97 33.44
C TYR A 287 19.36 11.80 32.08
N LEU A 288 19.91 12.87 31.49
CA LEU A 288 20.54 12.82 30.16
C LEU A 288 21.73 11.84 30.12
N VAL A 289 22.53 11.77 31.18
CA VAL A 289 23.70 10.87 31.25
C VAL A 289 23.25 9.40 31.43
N PRO A 290 22.37 9.06 32.38
CA PRO A 290 21.78 7.72 32.45
C PRO A 290 21.13 7.25 31.14
N LEU A 291 20.35 8.13 30.49
CA LEU A 291 19.72 7.84 29.20
C LEU A 291 20.76 7.50 28.13
N TRP A 292 21.81 8.32 28.01
CA TRP A 292 22.90 8.04 27.09
C TRP A 292 23.51 6.65 27.34
N ASN A 293 23.86 6.34 28.59
CA ASN A 293 24.53 5.08 28.93
C ASN A 293 23.68 3.86 28.58
N LEU A 294 22.38 3.90 28.86
CA LEU A 294 21.48 2.80 28.51
C LEU A 294 21.27 2.72 27.00
N LEU A 295 20.96 3.82 26.33
CA LEU A 295 20.74 3.82 24.88
C LEU A 295 21.99 3.39 24.10
N SER A 296 23.19 3.85 24.50
CA SER A 296 24.44 3.46 23.88
C SER A 296 24.75 1.98 24.11
N LYS A 297 24.51 1.45 25.32
CA LYS A 297 24.58 0.01 25.61
C LYS A 297 23.65 -0.80 24.70
N GLN A 298 22.39 -0.39 24.56
CA GLN A 298 21.42 -1.09 23.72
C GLN A 298 21.78 -1.03 22.23
N ALA A 299 22.34 0.07 21.74
CA ALA A 299 22.78 0.21 20.37
C ALA A 299 24.09 -0.57 20.06
N LEU A 300 25.04 -0.60 21.01
CA LEU A 300 26.31 -1.32 20.86
C LEU A 300 26.15 -2.84 20.99
N CYS A 301 25.22 -3.29 21.83
CA CYS A 301 24.99 -4.70 22.16
C CYS A 301 23.55 -5.14 21.84
N ALA A 302 23.02 -4.73 20.69
CA ALA A 302 21.65 -5.06 20.28
C ALA A 302 21.48 -6.57 20.04
N GLU A 303 20.44 -7.16 20.64
CA GLU A 303 20.10 -8.58 20.50
C GLU A 303 19.38 -8.88 19.17
N ASN A 304 18.57 -7.93 18.70
CA ASN A 304 17.82 -8.03 17.45
C ASN A 304 17.87 -6.72 16.65
N GLN A 305 17.48 -6.78 15.39
CA GLN A 305 17.49 -5.62 14.49
C GLN A 305 16.51 -4.52 14.93
N GLU A 306 15.40 -4.88 15.57
CA GLU A 306 14.38 -3.94 16.03
C GLU A 306 14.91 -3.03 17.14
N VAL A 307 15.51 -3.61 18.20
CA VAL A 307 16.17 -2.87 19.29
C VAL A 307 17.27 -1.97 18.74
N GLU A 308 18.07 -2.44 17.77
CA GLU A 308 19.10 -1.62 17.14
C GLU A 308 18.51 -0.36 16.48
N ILE A 309 17.45 -0.50 15.68
CA ILE A 309 16.81 0.61 14.97
C ILE A 309 16.28 1.65 15.96
N TYR A 310 15.50 1.21 16.96
CA TYR A 310 14.91 2.10 17.95
C TYR A 310 15.97 2.76 18.86
N ALA A 311 17.04 2.04 19.23
CA ALA A 311 18.12 2.61 20.04
C ALA A 311 18.88 3.71 19.28
N LEU A 312 19.19 3.50 18.00
CA LEU A 312 19.85 4.50 17.17
C LEU A 312 18.96 5.74 16.97
N GLN A 313 17.66 5.56 16.73
CA GLN A 313 16.71 6.67 16.62
C GLN A 313 16.56 7.44 17.94
N ALA A 314 16.52 6.74 19.08
CA ALA A 314 16.48 7.35 20.41
C ALA A 314 17.76 8.16 20.70
N ILE A 315 18.94 7.66 20.29
CA ILE A 315 20.21 8.42 20.39
C ILE A 315 20.15 9.70 19.55
N THR A 316 19.69 9.62 18.30
CA THR A 316 19.50 10.80 17.44
C THR A 316 18.56 11.81 18.10
N THR A 317 17.45 11.34 18.68
CA THR A 317 16.45 12.16 19.37
C THR A 317 17.05 12.84 20.61
N LEU A 318 17.79 12.11 21.46
CA LEU A 318 18.48 12.65 22.63
C LEU A 318 19.41 13.80 22.23
N MET A 319 20.19 13.60 21.18
CA MET A 319 21.13 14.61 20.68
C MET A 319 20.44 15.80 20.02
N GLN A 320 19.28 15.61 19.39
CA GLN A 320 18.44 16.71 18.89
C GLN A 320 17.89 17.55 20.03
N LEU A 321 17.42 16.90 21.10
CA LEU A 321 16.86 17.55 22.27
C LEU A 321 17.92 18.38 23.02
N ILE A 322 19.12 17.84 23.21
CA ILE A 322 20.28 18.59 23.73
C ILE A 322 20.61 19.78 22.80
N GLY A 323 20.61 19.55 21.49
CA GLY A 323 20.89 20.57 20.47
C GLY A 323 19.87 21.72 20.45
N LYS A 324 18.58 21.46 20.71
CA LYS A 324 17.53 22.49 20.82
C LYS A 324 17.80 23.45 21.98
N THR A 325 18.24 22.93 23.12
CA THR A 325 18.48 23.73 24.34
C THR A 325 19.79 24.52 24.31
N ALA A 326 20.78 24.06 23.55
CA ALA A 326 22.14 24.59 23.55
C ALA A 326 22.34 25.84 22.65
N GLN A 327 21.27 26.56 22.26
CA GLN A 327 21.41 27.72 21.37
C GLN A 327 21.93 28.99 22.05
N ASN A 328 21.98 29.05 23.39
CA ASN A 328 22.76 30.05 24.14
C ASN A 328 23.08 29.45 25.53
N ASP A 329 24.37 29.47 25.92
CA ASP A 329 24.92 29.33 27.28
C ASP A 329 25.87 28.13 27.54
N GLU A 330 27.01 28.46 28.17
CA GLU A 330 28.08 27.60 28.68
C GLU A 330 27.63 26.72 29.87
N THR A 331 26.54 25.97 29.73
CA THR A 331 26.02 25.08 30.79
C THR A 331 26.49 23.62 30.65
N GLU A 332 26.25 22.79 31.66
CA GLU A 332 26.62 21.36 31.70
C GLU A 332 26.03 20.54 30.54
N ILE A 333 24.95 21.01 29.92
CA ILE A 333 24.20 20.40 28.81
C ILE A 333 24.80 20.90 27.48
N SER A 334 26.07 20.55 27.22
CA SER A 334 26.75 20.93 25.98
C SER A 334 26.73 19.77 24.98
N THR A 335 26.24 20.05 23.76
CA THR A 335 26.32 19.17 22.59
C THR A 335 27.72 18.58 22.42
N LYS A 336 28.77 19.41 22.60
CA LYS A 336 30.17 18.97 22.51
C LYS A 336 30.53 17.90 23.53
N LYS A 337 30.03 17.98 24.78
CA LYS A 337 30.38 17.01 25.83
C LYS A 337 29.81 15.63 25.53
N PHE A 338 28.58 15.57 25.00
CA PHE A 338 27.95 14.32 24.59
C PHE A 338 28.58 13.74 23.32
N VAL A 339 28.96 14.59 22.35
CA VAL A 339 29.75 14.15 21.18
C VAL A 339 31.10 13.58 21.63
N ASP A 340 31.83 14.26 22.51
CA ASP A 340 33.11 13.77 23.05
C ASP A 340 32.94 12.45 23.81
N ARG A 341 31.83 12.27 24.53
CA ARG A 341 31.49 10.99 25.19
C ARG A 341 31.26 9.88 24.17
N ALA A 342 30.44 10.14 23.15
CA ALA A 342 30.18 9.18 22.08
C ALA A 342 31.46 8.75 21.37
N ILE A 343 32.33 9.71 21.05
CA ILE A 343 33.63 9.44 20.45
C ILE A 343 34.47 8.58 21.38
N ARG A 344 34.64 8.94 22.66
CA ARG A 344 35.44 8.14 23.61
C ARG A 344 34.96 6.71 23.78
N GLU A 345 33.65 6.47 23.80
CA GLU A 345 33.08 5.12 23.93
C GLU A 345 33.35 4.26 22.69
N CYS A 346 33.26 4.85 21.49
CA CYS A 346 33.43 4.17 20.21
C CYS A 346 34.90 4.10 19.73
N ASP A 347 35.77 5.02 20.17
CA ASP A 347 37.13 5.22 19.64
C ASP A 347 38.01 3.98 19.79
N LYS A 348 37.90 3.24 20.90
CA LYS A 348 38.65 1.98 21.10
C LYS A 348 38.31 0.95 20.03
N PHE A 349 37.04 0.78 19.69
CA PHE A 349 36.57 -0.23 18.73
C PHE A 349 36.97 0.13 17.29
N LEU A 350 36.97 1.43 16.98
CA LEU A 350 37.42 1.93 15.68
C LEU A 350 38.95 1.81 15.52
N LYS A 351 39.73 2.17 16.56
CA LYS A 351 41.19 2.13 16.51
C LYS A 351 41.75 0.71 16.45
N GLU A 352 41.20 -0.20 17.24
CA GLU A 352 41.62 -1.60 17.31
C GLU A 352 41.04 -2.45 16.17
N PHE A 353 40.11 -1.89 15.39
CA PHE A 353 39.43 -2.58 14.28
C PHE A 353 38.76 -3.89 14.73
N ASP A 354 38.00 -3.82 15.82
CA ASP A 354 37.24 -4.96 16.35
C ASP A 354 36.08 -5.32 15.40
N LEU A 355 36.22 -6.41 14.64
CA LEU A 355 35.23 -6.84 13.64
C LEU A 355 33.80 -7.05 14.19
N GLN A 356 33.63 -7.29 15.50
CA GLN A 356 32.31 -7.45 16.10
C GLN A 356 31.66 -6.10 16.44
N LEU A 357 32.45 -5.15 16.96
CA LEU A 357 31.94 -3.90 17.53
C LEU A 357 32.18 -2.66 16.66
N VAL A 358 32.99 -2.77 15.60
CA VAL A 358 33.29 -1.65 14.70
C VAL A 358 32.03 -1.12 14.00
N TRP A 359 31.10 -1.99 13.61
CA TRP A 359 29.85 -1.61 12.95
C TRP A 359 28.83 -0.99 13.92
N PRO A 360 28.53 -1.61 15.08
CA PRO A 360 27.71 -0.95 16.12
C PRO A 360 28.27 0.42 16.52
N ALA A 361 29.59 0.54 16.74
CA ALA A 361 30.23 1.80 17.08
C ALA A 361 30.09 2.86 15.96
N THR A 362 30.26 2.45 14.71
CA THR A 362 30.03 3.29 13.53
C THR A 362 28.60 3.78 13.45
N LYS A 363 27.62 2.89 13.68
CA LYS A 363 26.18 3.24 13.67
C LYS A 363 25.82 4.23 14.78
N VAL A 364 26.33 4.04 15.99
CA VAL A 364 26.12 4.97 17.11
C VAL A 364 26.64 6.37 16.78
N LEU A 365 27.90 6.48 16.30
CA LEU A 365 28.47 7.78 15.92
C LEU A 365 27.71 8.43 14.77
N GLN A 366 27.26 7.64 13.79
CA GLN A 366 26.45 8.16 12.70
C GLN A 366 25.08 8.65 13.21
N ALA A 367 24.44 7.95 14.16
CA ALA A 367 23.19 8.37 14.78
C ALA A 367 23.35 9.71 15.53
N VAL A 368 24.47 9.91 16.23
CA VAL A 368 24.81 11.20 16.85
C VAL A 368 25.02 12.28 15.78
N ALA A 369 25.75 11.98 14.71
CA ALA A 369 26.01 12.91 13.61
C ALA A 369 24.72 13.31 12.86
N ARG A 370 23.71 12.44 12.82
CA ARG A 370 22.40 12.72 12.19
C ARG A 370 21.52 13.67 12.98
N ALA A 371 21.82 13.90 14.25
CA ALA A 371 20.96 14.70 15.12
C ALA A 371 20.84 16.16 14.67
N ASN A 372 21.96 16.83 14.44
CA ASN A 372 22.00 18.22 13.97
C ASN A 372 23.34 18.53 13.28
N SER A 373 23.42 19.70 12.64
CA SER A 373 24.60 20.09 11.85
C SER A 373 25.88 20.25 12.66
N THR A 374 25.75 20.65 13.94
CA THR A 374 26.88 20.82 14.85
C THR A 374 27.46 19.46 15.27
N CYS A 375 26.62 18.47 15.57
CA CYS A 375 27.07 17.10 15.84
C CYS A 375 27.80 16.51 14.62
N SER A 376 27.25 16.74 13.43
CA SER A 376 27.85 16.24 12.18
C SER A 376 29.23 16.83 11.94
N SER A 377 29.41 18.15 12.08
CA SER A 377 30.70 18.80 11.84
C SER A 377 31.77 18.33 12.84
N LEU A 378 31.42 18.22 14.13
CA LEU A 378 32.32 17.73 15.17
C LEU A 378 32.75 16.28 14.91
N ILE A 379 31.81 15.38 14.62
CA ILE A 379 32.11 13.97 14.37
C ILE A 379 32.93 13.79 13.10
N TRP A 380 32.55 14.45 12.00
CA TRP A 380 33.26 14.32 10.74
C TRP A 380 34.69 14.84 10.81
N SER A 381 34.93 15.95 11.54
CA SER A 381 36.27 16.52 11.70
C SER A 381 37.26 15.60 12.43
N ILE A 382 36.75 14.64 13.21
CA ILE A 382 37.57 13.72 14.02
C ILE A 382 37.61 12.32 13.38
N ILE A 383 36.45 11.76 13.03
CA ILE A 383 36.34 10.35 12.63
C ILE A 383 36.74 10.11 11.18
N LEU A 384 36.40 11.00 10.23
CA LEU A 384 36.74 10.79 8.82
C LEU A 384 38.26 10.76 8.59
N PRO A 385 39.07 11.70 9.12
CA PRO A 385 40.53 11.62 9.00
C PRO A 385 41.12 10.33 9.61
N LEU A 386 40.57 9.85 10.74
CA LEU A 386 41.00 8.61 11.36
C LEU A 386 40.75 7.40 10.45
N LEU A 387 39.55 7.29 9.86
CA LEU A 387 39.19 6.21 8.95
C LEU A 387 40.02 6.24 7.65
N ILE A 388 40.24 7.42 7.08
CA ILE A 388 41.07 7.59 5.87
C ILE A 388 42.52 7.15 6.17
N LYS A 389 43.08 7.59 7.30
CA LYS A 389 44.42 7.17 7.73
C LYS A 389 44.52 5.66 7.92
N GLN A 390 43.51 5.02 8.53
CA GLN A 390 43.47 3.56 8.66
C GLN A 390 43.35 2.87 7.30
N PHE A 391 42.50 3.37 6.41
CA PHE A 391 42.32 2.84 5.07
C PHE A 391 43.64 2.83 4.27
N ASN A 392 44.42 3.91 4.37
CA ASN A 392 45.71 4.05 3.69
C ASN A 392 46.79 3.11 4.27
N ASN A 393 46.73 2.82 5.58
CA ASN A 393 47.74 2.00 6.26
C ASN A 393 47.47 0.48 6.21
N LEU A 394 46.24 0.06 5.90
CA LEU A 394 45.89 -1.36 5.87
C LEU A 394 46.34 -2.04 4.57
N GLU A 395 46.88 -3.25 4.67
CA GLU A 395 47.27 -4.05 3.50
C GLU A 395 46.13 -4.99 3.04
N GLN A 396 45.29 -5.46 3.96
CA GLN A 396 44.26 -6.45 3.67
C GLN A 396 43.05 -5.84 2.95
N THR A 397 42.72 -6.38 1.76
CA THR A 397 41.61 -5.92 0.91
C THR A 397 40.24 -6.00 1.58
N LYS A 398 40.01 -7.01 2.43
CA LYS A 398 38.76 -7.16 3.20
C LYS A 398 38.56 -6.01 4.18
N HIS A 399 39.61 -5.60 4.88
CA HIS A 399 39.53 -4.52 5.87
C HIS A 399 39.38 -3.15 5.19
N LYS A 400 40.10 -2.94 4.07
CA LYS A 400 39.90 -1.76 3.22
C LYS A 400 38.46 -1.60 2.76
N ARG A 401 37.83 -2.68 2.31
CA ARG A 401 36.41 -2.68 1.93
C ARG A 401 35.50 -2.27 3.09
N ILE A 402 35.70 -2.85 4.28
CA ILE A 402 34.91 -2.51 5.48
C ILE A 402 35.05 -1.02 5.81
N ILE A 403 36.26 -0.45 5.75
CA ILE A 403 36.45 0.99 5.99
C ILE A 403 35.75 1.84 4.93
N LEU A 404 35.81 1.48 3.65
CA LEU A 404 35.06 2.18 2.61
C LEU A 404 33.55 2.10 2.84
N ASP A 405 33.03 0.94 3.24
CA ASP A 405 31.61 0.77 3.59
C ASP A 405 31.24 1.64 4.80
N MET A 406 32.11 1.75 5.82
CA MET A 406 31.90 2.63 6.98
C MET A 406 31.92 4.12 6.61
N ILE A 407 32.90 4.55 5.81
CA ILE A 407 32.97 5.94 5.30
C ILE A 407 31.72 6.25 4.46
N THR A 408 31.32 5.34 3.57
CA THR A 408 30.11 5.47 2.76
C THR A 408 28.87 5.61 3.63
N TYR A 409 28.79 4.81 4.71
CA TYR A 409 27.72 4.90 5.69
C TYR A 409 27.74 6.27 6.40
N PHE A 410 28.89 6.73 6.92
CA PHE A 410 29.00 8.05 7.57
C PHE A 410 28.54 9.21 6.69
N VAL A 411 28.82 9.15 5.39
CA VAL A 411 28.52 10.18 4.39
C VAL A 411 27.12 9.99 3.75
N GLN A 412 26.29 9.06 4.23
CA GLN A 412 24.96 8.83 3.65
C GLN A 412 24.07 10.10 3.68
N PRO A 413 23.41 10.49 2.57
CA PRO A 413 22.55 11.68 2.51
C PRO A 413 21.31 11.52 3.40
N THR A 414 20.91 12.60 4.08
CA THR A 414 19.67 12.70 4.89
C THR A 414 19.12 14.12 4.77
N ASP A 415 17.82 14.34 5.01
CA ASP A 415 17.15 15.65 4.84
C ASP A 415 17.84 16.83 5.56
N ILE A 416 18.51 16.56 6.68
CA ILE A 416 19.23 17.55 7.51
C ILE A 416 20.60 17.94 6.90
N ARG A 417 21.16 17.13 5.98
CA ARG A 417 22.57 17.23 5.51
C ARG A 417 22.79 18.08 4.27
N THR A 418 21.74 18.58 3.62
CA THR A 418 21.85 19.41 2.40
C THR A 418 22.57 20.75 2.61
N ILE A 419 22.83 21.15 3.87
CA ILE A 419 23.41 22.45 4.23
C ILE A 419 24.87 22.34 4.73
N ILE A 420 25.39 21.13 5.00
CA ILE A 420 26.70 20.95 5.65
C ILE A 420 27.77 20.61 4.61
N LYS A 421 28.77 21.48 4.48
CA LYS A 421 29.96 21.21 3.66
C LYS A 421 30.96 20.37 4.46
N LEU A 422 31.44 19.27 3.88
CA LEU A 422 32.63 18.60 4.41
C LEU A 422 33.81 19.59 4.44
N PRO A 423 34.71 19.51 5.45
CA PRO A 423 35.99 20.20 5.38
C PRO A 423 36.70 19.86 4.06
N THR A 424 37.23 20.88 3.37
CA THR A 424 37.83 20.73 2.03
C THR A 424 38.92 19.66 2.00
N ASP A 425 39.78 19.66 3.01
CA ASP A 425 40.93 18.74 3.12
C ASP A 425 40.47 17.27 3.20
N VAL A 426 39.38 17.01 3.92
CA VAL A 426 38.79 15.66 4.05
C VAL A 426 38.10 15.24 2.75
N GLY A 427 37.45 16.19 2.06
CA GLY A 427 36.84 15.94 0.76
C GLY A 427 37.87 15.52 -0.29
N ASP A 428 39.01 16.20 -0.35
CA ASP A 428 40.08 15.91 -1.30
C ASP A 428 40.72 14.54 -1.02
N GLU A 429 41.00 14.20 0.23
CA GLU A 429 41.52 12.89 0.61
C GLU A 429 40.56 11.74 0.26
N LEU A 430 39.24 11.93 0.43
CA LEU A 430 38.23 10.95 0.04
C LEU A 430 38.18 10.74 -1.47
N TRP A 431 38.27 11.82 -2.26
CA TRP A 431 38.34 11.71 -3.72
C TRP A 431 39.61 10.99 -4.18
N ILE A 432 40.75 11.23 -3.53
CA ILE A 432 41.99 10.49 -3.80
C ILE A 432 41.81 9.00 -3.47
N ALA A 433 41.21 8.66 -2.32
CA ALA A 433 40.95 7.28 -1.92
C ALA A 433 40.03 6.55 -2.92
N ILE A 434 38.98 7.21 -3.40
CA ILE A 434 38.09 6.70 -4.45
C ILE A 434 38.89 6.45 -5.74
N SER A 435 39.66 7.45 -6.18
CA SER A 435 40.37 7.41 -7.46
C SER A 435 41.40 6.27 -7.52
N THR A 436 42.10 6.01 -6.41
CA THR A 436 43.18 5.01 -6.31
C THR A 436 42.67 3.59 -6.11
N ASN A 437 41.44 3.40 -5.63
CA ASN A 437 40.89 2.09 -5.29
C ASN A 437 39.64 1.72 -6.11
N PHE A 438 39.27 2.52 -7.10
CA PHE A 438 38.10 2.29 -7.95
C PHE A 438 38.15 0.92 -8.66
N GLU A 439 39.33 0.53 -9.16
CA GLU A 439 39.53 -0.78 -9.82
C GLU A 439 39.33 -1.96 -8.87
N LEU A 440 39.67 -1.80 -7.59
CA LEU A 440 39.57 -2.87 -6.59
C LEU A 440 38.17 -2.97 -5.97
N PHE A 441 37.46 -1.83 -5.82
CA PHE A 441 36.17 -1.76 -5.12
C PHE A 441 35.14 -0.87 -5.85
N PRO A 442 34.73 -1.22 -7.09
CA PRO A 442 33.88 -0.36 -7.92
C PRO A 442 32.52 -0.05 -7.27
N SER A 443 31.87 -1.04 -6.66
CA SER A 443 30.55 -0.88 -6.03
C SER A 443 30.56 0.11 -4.86
N GLN A 444 31.59 0.01 -4.01
CA GLN A 444 31.79 0.89 -2.85
C GLN A 444 32.13 2.31 -3.30
N CYS A 445 33.08 2.45 -4.22
CA CYS A 445 33.49 3.73 -4.75
C CYS A 445 32.34 4.47 -5.45
N LEU A 446 31.49 3.76 -6.21
CA LEU A 446 30.29 4.34 -6.82
C LEU A 446 29.27 4.80 -5.78
N SER A 447 29.07 4.01 -4.71
CA SER A 447 28.16 4.38 -3.61
C SER A 447 28.66 5.62 -2.85
N LEU A 448 29.96 5.67 -2.55
CA LEU A 448 30.58 6.82 -1.87
C LEU A 448 30.52 8.07 -2.76
N THR A 449 30.81 7.92 -4.05
CA THR A 449 30.71 9.00 -5.05
C THR A 449 29.30 9.56 -5.11
N SER A 450 28.27 8.70 -5.16
CA SER A 450 26.87 9.13 -5.15
C SER A 450 26.54 9.97 -3.90
N ASN A 451 26.94 9.48 -2.72
CA ASN A 451 26.70 10.17 -1.45
C ASN A 451 27.42 11.53 -1.38
N LEU A 452 28.68 11.59 -1.81
CA LEU A 452 29.49 12.82 -1.83
C LEU A 452 28.90 13.88 -2.76
N LEU A 453 28.44 13.48 -3.95
CA LEU A 453 27.78 14.38 -4.90
C LEU A 453 26.49 14.97 -4.33
N GLN A 454 25.69 14.17 -3.61
CA GLN A 454 24.48 14.66 -2.95
C GLN A 454 24.75 15.65 -1.80
N ILE A 455 25.96 15.64 -1.23
CA ILE A 455 26.41 16.58 -0.18
C ILE A 455 27.18 17.77 -0.78
N ASN A 456 27.08 17.99 -2.10
CA ASN A 456 27.68 19.12 -2.83
C ASN A 456 29.21 19.21 -2.75
N THR A 457 29.93 18.09 -2.60
CA THR A 457 31.39 18.10 -2.80
C THR A 457 31.68 17.98 -4.29
N MET A 458 32.32 18.99 -4.88
CA MET A 458 32.70 18.95 -6.30
C MET A 458 33.69 17.80 -6.53
N PRO A 459 33.49 16.99 -7.59
CA PRO A 459 34.45 15.95 -7.95
C PRO A 459 35.76 16.57 -8.43
N GLY A 460 36.89 15.99 -8.05
CA GLY A 460 38.20 16.38 -8.58
C GLY A 460 38.45 15.83 -10.00
N GLN A 461 39.33 16.50 -10.76
CA GLN A 461 39.67 16.15 -12.15
C GLN A 461 40.17 14.70 -12.33
N ALA A 462 40.85 14.13 -11.31
CA ALA A 462 41.31 12.74 -11.32
C ALA A 462 40.16 11.71 -11.27
N LEU A 463 39.03 12.04 -10.63
CA LEU A 463 37.84 11.18 -10.65
C LEU A 463 37.23 11.15 -12.05
N GLU A 464 37.21 12.30 -12.73
CA GLU A 464 36.70 12.41 -14.11
C GLU A 464 37.51 11.53 -15.06
N ASP A 465 38.84 11.59 -14.96
CA ASP A 465 39.75 10.78 -15.77
C ASP A 465 39.60 9.29 -15.45
N ASN A 466 39.35 8.91 -14.19
CA ASN A 466 39.17 7.51 -13.79
C ASN A 466 37.77 6.96 -14.12
N LEU A 467 36.70 7.76 -14.01
CA LEU A 467 35.37 7.40 -14.52
C LEU A 467 35.42 7.22 -16.03
N THR A 468 36.10 8.14 -16.73
CA THR A 468 36.31 8.06 -18.18
C THR A 468 37.13 6.82 -18.53
N LYS A 469 38.25 6.57 -17.85
CA LYS A 469 39.03 5.33 -18.03
C LYS A 469 38.20 4.11 -17.73
N PHE A 470 37.43 4.04 -16.66
CA PHE A 470 36.63 2.86 -16.33
C PHE A 470 35.57 2.57 -17.41
N ILE A 471 34.82 3.60 -17.82
CA ILE A 471 33.84 3.52 -18.90
C ILE A 471 34.48 3.11 -20.24
N LEU A 472 35.75 3.46 -20.47
CA LEU A 472 36.50 3.18 -21.70
C LEU A 472 37.34 1.90 -21.68
N HIS A 473 37.82 1.48 -20.51
CA HIS A 473 38.75 0.38 -20.31
C HIS A 473 38.00 -0.94 -20.10
N GLU A 474 36.74 -0.89 -19.64
CA GLU A 474 35.75 -1.94 -19.90
C GLU A 474 35.08 -1.72 -21.26
N ASN A 475 35.86 -1.88 -22.33
CA ASN A 475 35.29 -2.24 -23.61
C ASN A 475 34.51 -3.56 -23.43
N ILE A 476 33.19 -3.47 -23.35
CA ILE A 476 32.25 -4.46 -23.90
C ILE A 476 32.39 -5.89 -23.30
N ASN A 477 32.80 -6.08 -22.04
CA ASN A 477 32.75 -7.41 -21.41
C ASN A 477 31.93 -7.46 -20.12
N ASP A 478 31.26 -8.58 -19.94
CA ASP A 478 30.17 -8.93 -19.02
C ASP A 478 30.48 -8.88 -17.49
N GLU A 479 31.47 -8.11 -17.02
CA GLU A 479 32.01 -8.25 -15.66
C GLU A 479 31.30 -7.40 -14.58
N LEU A 480 30.69 -6.26 -14.93
CA LEU A 480 29.85 -5.51 -13.99
C LEU A 480 28.49 -6.18 -13.77
N ASN A 481 28.16 -6.46 -12.51
CA ASN A 481 26.84 -6.94 -12.14
C ASN A 481 25.75 -5.87 -12.36
N TYR A 482 24.50 -6.29 -12.45
CA TYR A 482 23.36 -5.40 -12.70
C TYR A 482 23.19 -4.28 -11.64
N ALA A 483 23.53 -4.55 -10.38
CA ALA A 483 23.38 -3.57 -9.30
C ALA A 483 24.38 -2.40 -9.43
N ASP A 484 25.61 -2.69 -9.83
CA ASP A 484 26.65 -1.67 -10.03
C ASP A 484 26.36 -0.80 -11.25
N ARG A 485 25.72 -1.38 -12.28
CA ARG A 485 25.23 -0.65 -13.46
C ARG A 485 24.17 0.40 -13.07
N ILE A 486 23.22 0.07 -12.21
CA ILE A 486 22.21 1.02 -11.71
C ILE A 486 22.87 2.16 -10.91
N LYS A 487 23.83 1.82 -10.05
CA LYS A 487 24.55 2.83 -9.24
C LYS A 487 25.31 3.81 -10.12
N LEU A 488 26.00 3.32 -11.15
CA LEU A 488 26.69 4.17 -12.12
C LEU A 488 25.73 5.14 -12.82
N ALA A 489 24.58 4.67 -13.28
CA ALA A 489 23.55 5.53 -13.89
C ALA A 489 23.09 6.65 -12.93
N SER A 490 22.93 6.34 -11.63
CA SER A 490 22.56 7.35 -10.62
C SER A 490 23.64 8.42 -10.41
N VAL A 491 24.92 8.03 -10.40
CA VAL A 491 26.06 8.95 -10.29
C VAL A 491 26.12 9.88 -11.50
N LEU A 492 26.00 9.31 -12.70
CA LEU A 492 26.02 10.07 -13.96
C LEU A 492 24.87 11.08 -14.04
N LYS A 493 23.67 10.72 -13.58
CA LYS A 493 22.53 11.64 -13.49
C LYS A 493 22.81 12.84 -12.59
N THR A 494 23.55 12.64 -11.50
CA THR A 494 23.86 13.70 -10.52
C THR A 494 24.92 14.68 -11.04
N ILE A 495 25.84 14.21 -11.89
CA ILE A 495 26.92 15.00 -12.51
C ILE A 495 26.45 15.75 -13.76
N ALA A 496 25.21 15.53 -14.20
CA ALA A 496 24.78 15.85 -15.56
C ALA A 496 24.74 17.33 -15.94
N SER A 497 24.74 18.24 -14.97
CA SER A 497 24.82 19.69 -15.18
C SER A 497 26.26 20.22 -15.25
N SER A 498 27.28 19.37 -15.09
CA SER A 498 28.69 19.77 -15.06
C SER A 498 29.35 19.69 -16.45
N ALA A 499 30.39 20.51 -16.68
CA ALA A 499 31.18 20.47 -17.92
C ALA A 499 31.86 19.10 -18.18
N VAL A 500 32.01 18.30 -17.13
CA VAL A 500 32.53 16.92 -17.16
C VAL A 500 31.63 16.01 -17.98
N PHE A 501 30.32 16.21 -17.87
CA PHE A 501 29.30 15.41 -18.53
C PHE A 501 29.36 15.55 -20.05
N ASP A 502 29.46 16.78 -20.56
CA ASP A 502 29.57 17.08 -22.00
C ASP A 502 30.76 16.35 -22.66
N ARG A 503 31.89 16.26 -21.94
CA ARG A 503 33.11 15.61 -22.42
C ARG A 503 32.98 14.09 -22.44
N LEU A 504 32.42 13.49 -21.39
CA LEU A 504 32.11 12.06 -21.30
C LEU A 504 31.15 11.62 -22.40
N CYS A 505 30.05 12.36 -22.59
CA CYS A 505 29.06 12.09 -23.64
C CYS A 505 29.69 12.12 -25.04
N THR A 506 30.55 13.12 -25.31
CA THR A 506 31.23 13.25 -26.61
C THR A 506 32.12 12.05 -26.91
N ILE A 507 32.91 11.58 -25.93
CA ILE A 507 33.81 10.44 -26.10
C ILE A 507 33.00 9.15 -26.32
N LEU A 508 31.97 8.92 -25.50
CA LEU A 508 31.09 7.75 -25.60
C LEU A 508 30.36 7.67 -26.93
N LEU A 509 29.77 8.79 -27.38
CA LEU A 509 29.13 8.89 -28.70
C LEU A 509 30.13 8.60 -29.82
N THR A 510 31.34 9.17 -29.75
CA THR A 510 32.38 8.94 -30.76
C THR A 510 32.80 7.46 -30.82
N ASN A 511 32.93 6.79 -29.67
CA ASN A 511 33.27 5.37 -29.62
C ASN A 511 32.15 4.46 -30.09
N LEU A 512 30.88 4.77 -29.78
CA LEU A 512 29.72 4.07 -30.33
C LEU A 512 29.70 4.16 -31.87
N ILE A 513 29.93 5.36 -32.40
CA ILE A 513 30.01 5.61 -33.85
C ILE A 513 31.15 4.79 -34.45
N ASN A 514 32.34 4.85 -33.87
CA ASN A 514 33.51 4.12 -34.36
C ASN A 514 33.31 2.59 -34.31
N SER A 515 32.80 2.06 -33.20
CA SER A 515 32.50 0.62 -33.04
C SER A 515 31.47 0.12 -34.06
N TRP A 516 30.44 0.93 -34.33
CA TRP A 516 29.41 0.61 -35.31
C TRP A 516 29.93 0.66 -36.74
N THR A 517 30.70 1.70 -37.10
CA THR A 517 31.31 1.83 -38.44
C THR A 517 32.29 0.69 -38.74
N ALA A 518 33.00 0.18 -37.73
CA ALA A 518 33.96 -0.91 -37.89
C ALA A 518 33.31 -2.30 -37.99
N SER A 519 32.24 -2.57 -37.24
CA SER A 519 31.70 -3.93 -37.07
C SER A 519 30.30 -4.15 -37.65
N LYS A 520 29.55 -3.10 -37.98
CA LYS A 520 28.10 -3.14 -38.27
C LYS A 520 27.28 -3.87 -37.20
N THR A 521 27.82 -4.02 -35.99
CA THR A 521 27.15 -4.62 -34.83
C THR A 521 27.03 -3.60 -33.72
N VAL A 522 25.83 -3.47 -33.14
CA VAL A 522 25.59 -2.58 -32.02
C VAL A 522 26.07 -3.34 -30.78
N PRO A 523 26.91 -2.74 -29.91
CA PRO A 523 27.34 -3.39 -28.68
C PRO A 523 26.14 -3.72 -27.79
N SER A 524 26.15 -4.89 -27.17
CA SER A 524 25.02 -5.45 -26.44
C SER A 524 24.61 -4.60 -25.23
N ASN A 525 23.57 -3.79 -25.45
CA ASN A 525 22.65 -3.14 -24.52
C ASN A 525 23.19 -2.07 -23.54
N LEU A 526 24.35 -2.23 -22.88
CA LEU A 526 24.73 -1.30 -21.79
C LEU A 526 25.21 0.07 -22.29
N THR A 527 26.04 0.10 -23.34
CA THR A 527 26.57 1.35 -23.90
C THR A 527 25.46 2.21 -24.48
N LEU A 528 24.40 1.61 -25.04
CA LEU A 528 23.33 2.37 -25.67
C LEU A 528 22.30 2.87 -24.63
N GLU A 529 21.95 2.08 -23.60
CA GLU A 529 21.12 2.58 -22.49
C GLU A 529 21.83 3.68 -21.70
N CYS A 530 23.12 3.50 -21.35
CA CYS A 530 23.90 4.54 -20.68
C CYS A 530 24.07 5.77 -21.57
N CYS A 531 24.32 5.62 -22.87
CA CYS A 531 24.42 6.79 -23.75
C CYS A 531 23.09 7.52 -23.93
N VAL A 532 21.96 6.82 -23.91
CA VAL A 532 20.62 7.44 -23.97
C VAL A 532 20.31 8.19 -22.67
N ASP A 533 20.57 7.59 -21.50
CA ASP A 533 20.42 8.24 -20.19
C ASP A 533 21.39 9.44 -20.02
N LEU A 534 22.61 9.33 -20.57
CA LEU A 534 23.59 10.41 -20.62
C LEU A 534 23.17 11.53 -21.58
N CYS A 535 22.66 11.23 -22.77
CA CYS A 535 22.27 12.29 -23.72
C CYS A 535 21.03 13.07 -23.28
N TYR A 536 20.18 12.51 -22.40
CA TYR A 536 18.97 13.15 -21.89
C TYR A 536 19.23 14.44 -21.10
N ASN A 537 20.29 14.46 -20.28
CA ASN A 537 20.48 15.53 -19.30
C ASN A 537 21.29 16.74 -19.82
N SER A 538 21.76 16.74 -21.07
CA SER A 538 22.50 17.85 -21.68
C SER A 538 21.85 18.32 -22.98
N GLU A 539 21.44 19.60 -23.06
CA GLU A 539 20.83 20.20 -24.26
C GLU A 539 21.71 20.04 -25.52
N ARG A 540 23.04 20.06 -25.36
CA ARG A 540 24.00 19.96 -26.49
C ARG A 540 24.10 18.57 -27.12
N CYS A 541 23.79 17.49 -26.38
CA CYS A 541 23.76 16.13 -26.95
C CYS A 541 22.46 15.86 -27.70
N GLN A 542 21.38 16.59 -27.41
CA GLN A 542 20.09 16.46 -28.08
C GLN A 542 20.17 16.88 -29.56
N GLU A 543 20.83 18.00 -29.89
CA GLU A 543 21.08 18.42 -31.29
C GLU A 543 21.93 17.41 -32.09
N ARG A 544 22.83 16.67 -31.41
CA ARG A 544 23.66 15.64 -32.07
C ARG A 544 22.90 14.35 -32.33
N LEU A 545 21.97 13.97 -31.45
CA LEU A 545 21.06 12.85 -31.66
C LEU A 545 20.11 13.08 -32.84
N GLU A 546 19.63 14.31 -33.05
CA GLU A 546 18.79 14.68 -34.21
C GLU A 546 19.45 14.36 -35.56
N ARG A 547 20.78 14.40 -35.61
CA ARG A 547 21.55 14.08 -36.83
C ARG A 547 21.82 12.59 -37.03
N PHE A 548 21.46 11.73 -36.06
CA PHE A 548 21.90 10.33 -36.00
C PHE A 548 20.74 9.35 -35.80
N PHE A 549 19.84 9.25 -36.78
CA PHE A 549 18.81 8.20 -36.84
C PHE A 549 19.10 7.25 -38.02
N PHE A 550 19.38 5.97 -37.72
CA PHE A 550 19.65 4.93 -38.72
C PHE A 550 18.86 3.63 -38.41
N PRO A 551 18.42 2.88 -39.44
CA PRO A 551 17.63 1.66 -39.26
C PRO A 551 18.53 0.48 -38.83
N SER A 552 18.51 0.12 -37.55
CA SER A 552 19.08 -1.14 -37.05
C SER A 552 18.09 -1.88 -36.15
N GLN A 553 18.13 -3.22 -36.14
CA GLN A 553 17.22 -4.07 -35.34
C GLN A 553 17.32 -3.81 -33.82
N GLN A 554 18.47 -3.34 -33.33
CA GLN A 554 18.65 -3.02 -31.90
C GLN A 554 18.12 -1.63 -31.55
N PHE A 555 18.15 -0.67 -32.49
CA PHE A 555 17.57 0.67 -32.30
C PHE A 555 16.05 0.62 -32.09
N ILE A 556 15.33 -0.24 -32.84
CA ILE A 556 13.88 -0.49 -32.67
C ILE A 556 13.54 -1.02 -31.27
N ARG A 557 14.44 -1.79 -30.65
CA ARG A 557 14.26 -2.28 -29.27
C ARG A 557 14.50 -1.21 -28.20
N LEU A 558 15.25 -0.16 -28.54
CA LEU A 558 15.69 0.90 -27.61
C LEU A 558 14.83 2.17 -27.73
N LEU A 559 14.13 2.35 -28.85
CA LEU A 559 13.11 3.37 -29.08
C LEU A 559 12.09 3.50 -27.93
N PRO A 560 11.56 2.42 -27.32
CA PRO A 560 10.63 2.52 -26.19
C PRO A 560 11.22 3.21 -24.95
N ASN A 561 12.50 2.97 -24.62
CA ASN A 561 13.18 3.63 -23.51
C ASN A 561 13.45 5.10 -23.86
N LEU A 562 13.91 5.36 -25.09
CA LEU A 562 14.14 6.71 -25.61
C LEU A 562 12.87 7.58 -25.51
N PHE A 563 11.71 7.07 -25.97
CA PHE A 563 10.45 7.80 -25.95
C PHE A 563 9.83 7.96 -24.55
N LYS A 564 10.01 6.99 -23.64
CA LYS A 564 9.56 7.10 -22.25
C LYS A 564 10.16 8.35 -21.56
N TYR A 565 11.44 8.62 -21.82
CA TYR A 565 12.15 9.77 -21.23
C TYR A 565 12.02 11.07 -22.05
N LEU A 566 11.79 10.99 -23.37
CA LEU A 566 11.58 12.16 -24.26
C LEU A 566 10.18 12.81 -24.16
N SER A 567 9.24 12.22 -23.40
CA SER A 567 7.86 12.72 -23.26
C SER A 567 7.72 14.15 -22.73
N HIS A 568 8.82 14.81 -22.33
CA HIS A 568 8.86 16.14 -21.74
C HIS A 568 9.54 17.22 -22.63
N SER A 569 9.93 16.93 -23.88
CA SER A 569 10.67 17.89 -24.72
C SER A 569 10.01 18.23 -26.07
N TYR A 570 10.19 19.49 -26.50
CA TYR A 570 9.81 20.05 -27.81
C TYR A 570 10.38 19.28 -29.03
N ILE A 571 11.43 18.51 -28.79
CA ILE A 571 12.17 17.73 -29.80
C ILE A 571 11.32 16.59 -30.39
N LEU A 572 10.34 16.09 -29.63
CA LEU A 572 9.49 14.97 -30.07
C LEU A 572 8.70 15.32 -31.33
N THR A 573 8.23 16.57 -31.47
CA THR A 573 7.53 17.07 -32.66
C THR A 573 8.39 17.02 -33.94
N ASN A 574 9.69 17.30 -33.83
CA ASN A 574 10.60 17.31 -34.98
C ASN A 574 11.10 15.92 -35.36
N LEU A 575 11.20 15.01 -34.38
CA LEU A 575 11.65 13.63 -34.58
C LEU A 575 10.53 12.67 -34.96
N PHE A 576 9.27 12.99 -34.67
CA PHE A 576 8.15 12.08 -34.88
C PHE A 576 7.93 11.74 -36.35
N THR A 577 7.90 12.74 -37.24
CA THR A 577 7.67 12.51 -38.69
C THR A 577 8.77 11.65 -39.33
N PRO A 578 10.08 11.94 -39.14
CA PRO A 578 11.15 11.08 -39.65
C PRO A 578 11.13 9.66 -39.05
N LEU A 579 10.80 9.51 -37.76
CA LEU A 579 10.68 8.19 -37.12
C LEU A 579 9.49 7.40 -37.67
N PHE A 580 8.35 8.06 -37.89
CA PHE A 580 7.14 7.44 -38.45
C PHE A 580 7.38 7.00 -39.91
N ASP A 581 8.02 7.84 -40.73
CA ASP A 581 8.37 7.52 -42.13
C ASP A 581 9.42 6.39 -42.21
N LEU A 582 10.44 6.41 -41.34
CA LEU A 582 11.45 5.35 -41.23
C LEU A 582 10.81 4.01 -40.82
N LEU A 583 9.80 4.03 -39.95
CA LEU A 583 9.09 2.83 -39.51
C LEU A 583 8.18 2.27 -40.60
N LEU A 584 7.42 3.11 -41.31
CA LEU A 584 6.68 2.71 -42.51
C LEU A 584 7.59 2.03 -43.54
N SER A 585 8.86 2.45 -43.62
CA SER A 585 9.85 1.85 -44.52
C SER A 585 10.50 0.54 -44.02
N SER A 586 10.52 0.27 -42.70
CA SER A 586 11.32 -0.81 -42.09
C SER A 586 10.53 -2.02 -41.56
N VAL A 587 9.20 -1.94 -41.46
CA VAL A 587 8.35 -2.95 -40.79
C VAL A 587 7.99 -4.14 -41.71
N ALA A 588 9.02 -4.87 -42.16
CA ALA A 588 8.87 -6.17 -42.84
C ALA A 588 8.75 -7.37 -41.86
N HIS A 589 8.67 -7.15 -40.54
CA HIS A 589 8.63 -8.23 -39.54
C HIS A 589 7.60 -7.97 -38.41
N ASP A 590 6.60 -8.84 -38.31
CA ASP A 590 5.42 -8.75 -37.42
C ASP A 590 5.71 -8.70 -35.91
N ASN A 591 6.86 -9.19 -35.44
CA ASN A 591 7.11 -9.35 -34.01
C ASN A 591 7.35 -8.04 -33.24
N TYR A 592 7.68 -6.95 -33.92
CA TYR A 592 8.04 -5.67 -33.27
C TYR A 592 6.93 -4.62 -33.32
N THR A 593 5.98 -4.80 -34.25
CA THR A 593 4.81 -3.93 -34.44
C THR A 593 3.99 -3.80 -33.16
N LYS A 594 3.74 -4.91 -32.44
CA LYS A 594 2.98 -4.90 -31.18
C LYS A 594 3.67 -4.06 -30.10
N THR A 595 4.94 -4.31 -29.80
CA THR A 595 5.71 -3.53 -28.81
C THR A 595 5.75 -2.04 -29.12
N PHE A 596 5.92 -1.66 -30.38
CA PHE A 596 5.92 -0.26 -30.79
C PHE A 596 4.54 0.38 -30.59
N CYS A 597 3.50 -0.27 -31.12
CA CYS A 597 2.10 0.12 -30.99
C CYS A 597 1.64 0.32 -29.54
N SER A 598 2.08 -0.54 -28.61
CA SER A 598 1.76 -0.44 -27.17
C SER A 598 2.24 0.87 -26.56
N LYS A 599 3.38 1.36 -27.05
CA LYS A 599 4.07 2.52 -26.48
C LYS A 599 3.77 3.80 -27.23
N CYS A 600 3.31 3.75 -28.48
CA CYS A 600 2.75 4.90 -29.20
C CYS A 600 1.59 5.57 -28.48
N GLY A 601 0.80 4.84 -27.67
CA GLY A 601 -0.21 5.45 -26.80
C GLY A 601 0.32 6.42 -25.77
N SER A 602 1.52 6.13 -25.24
CA SER A 602 2.21 7.08 -24.34
C SER A 602 2.69 8.34 -25.08
N ILE A 603 2.92 8.22 -26.39
CA ILE A 603 3.40 9.30 -27.28
C ILE A 603 2.25 10.21 -27.75
N ALA A 604 1.03 9.69 -27.89
CA ALA A 604 -0.15 10.45 -28.34
C ALA A 604 -0.65 11.47 -27.28
N ASN A 605 0.13 12.51 -27.02
CA ASN A 605 -0.18 13.64 -26.14
C ASN A 605 -0.53 14.91 -26.95
N GLU A 606 -0.77 16.05 -26.28
CA GLU A 606 -1.13 17.33 -26.94
C GLU A 606 -0.14 17.74 -28.04
N SER A 607 1.15 17.44 -27.88
CA SER A 607 2.19 17.74 -28.87
C SER A 607 1.98 17.06 -30.24
N CYS A 608 1.23 15.97 -30.31
CA CYS A 608 0.91 15.29 -31.57
C CYS A 608 -0.41 15.78 -32.21
N LYS A 609 -1.12 16.75 -31.62
CA LYS A 609 -2.45 17.17 -32.08
C LYS A 609 -2.47 17.71 -33.50
N ALA A 610 -1.52 18.58 -33.84
CA ALA A 610 -1.36 19.11 -35.19
C ALA A 610 -1.06 18.02 -36.23
N PHE A 611 -0.29 16.99 -35.85
CA PHE A 611 -0.02 15.85 -36.73
C PHE A 611 -1.28 15.01 -36.94
N VAL A 612 -2.03 14.66 -35.89
CA VAL A 612 -3.28 13.87 -36.02
C VAL A 612 -4.32 14.62 -36.84
N GLN A 613 -4.44 15.94 -36.67
CA GLN A 613 -5.31 16.79 -37.50
C GLN A 613 -4.87 16.80 -38.97
N ASN A 614 -3.58 16.98 -39.24
CA ASN A 614 -3.05 16.98 -40.61
C ASN A 614 -3.13 15.58 -41.27
N PHE A 615 -2.90 14.52 -40.49
CA PHE A 615 -3.05 13.11 -40.90
C PHE A 615 -4.50 12.78 -41.28
N TYR A 616 -5.47 13.45 -40.66
CA TYR A 616 -6.89 13.35 -40.98
C TYR A 616 -7.29 14.20 -42.21
N GLU A 617 -6.82 15.44 -42.30
CA GLU A 617 -7.14 16.38 -43.39
C GLU A 617 -6.60 15.96 -44.77
N THR A 618 -5.52 15.16 -44.79
CA THR A 618 -4.79 14.81 -46.02
C THR A 618 -5.29 13.54 -46.75
N ASN A 619 -6.42 12.93 -46.34
CA ASN A 619 -6.91 11.63 -46.85
C ASN A 619 -5.94 10.43 -46.73
N LEU A 620 -4.71 10.65 -46.24
CA LEU A 620 -3.75 9.62 -45.86
C LEU A 620 -4.41 8.56 -44.96
N PHE A 621 -5.36 8.97 -44.11
CA PHE A 621 -6.16 8.08 -43.29
C PHE A 621 -6.92 6.98 -44.06
N GLU A 622 -7.59 7.32 -45.17
CA GLU A 622 -8.34 6.31 -45.96
C GLU A 622 -7.40 5.46 -46.81
N ASP A 623 -6.34 6.06 -47.35
CA ASP A 623 -5.39 5.38 -48.21
C ASP A 623 -4.45 4.43 -47.43
N SER A 624 -4.05 4.81 -46.20
CA SER A 624 -3.10 4.02 -45.40
C SER A 624 -3.74 2.87 -44.62
N ILE A 625 -5.00 2.99 -44.20
CA ILE A 625 -5.72 1.91 -43.49
C ILE A 625 -6.45 1.01 -44.49
N TRP A 626 -7.16 1.58 -45.47
CA TRP A 626 -8.08 0.78 -46.28
C TRP A 626 -7.53 0.39 -47.66
N GLN A 627 -6.56 1.12 -48.22
CA GLN A 627 -5.99 0.85 -49.55
C GLN A 627 -4.60 0.20 -49.54
N SER A 628 -3.98 -0.04 -48.37
CA SER A 628 -2.66 -0.68 -48.34
C SER A 628 -2.75 -2.18 -48.62
N ASP A 629 -2.10 -2.67 -49.68
CA ASP A 629 -1.92 -4.11 -49.96
C ASP A 629 -1.11 -4.86 -48.86
N LYS A 630 -0.53 -4.12 -47.90
CA LYS A 630 0.31 -4.66 -46.82
C LYS A 630 -0.42 -4.64 -45.47
N GLN A 631 -0.72 -5.83 -44.96
CA GLN A 631 -1.38 -6.06 -43.66
C GLN A 631 -0.67 -5.38 -42.46
N SER A 632 0.64 -5.16 -42.53
CA SER A 632 1.43 -4.49 -41.49
C SER A 632 1.10 -3.00 -41.32
N ASN A 633 0.83 -2.28 -42.42
CA ASN A 633 0.48 -0.86 -42.37
C ASN A 633 -0.89 -0.65 -41.72
N LEU A 634 -1.84 -1.52 -42.06
CA LEU A 634 -3.17 -1.57 -41.45
C LEU A 634 -3.11 -1.82 -39.93
N LEU A 635 -2.24 -2.74 -39.49
CA LEU A 635 -2.05 -3.00 -38.06
C LEU A 635 -1.48 -1.79 -37.33
N ILE A 636 -0.45 -1.13 -37.89
CA ILE A 636 0.13 0.09 -37.30
C ILE A 636 -0.93 1.19 -37.16
N GLY A 637 -1.73 1.43 -38.20
CA GLY A 637 -2.81 2.42 -38.17
C GLY A 637 -3.86 2.13 -37.10
N ILE A 638 -4.33 0.88 -37.03
CA ILE A 638 -5.32 0.43 -36.03
C ILE A 638 -4.82 0.66 -34.60
N TYR A 639 -3.60 0.24 -34.29
CA TYR A 639 -3.08 0.39 -32.94
C TYR A 639 -2.71 1.82 -32.61
N PHE A 640 -2.20 2.61 -33.56
CA PHE A 640 -1.91 4.03 -33.34
C PHE A 640 -3.20 4.79 -32.95
N LEU A 641 -4.26 4.63 -33.75
CA LEU A 641 -5.55 5.27 -33.49
C LEU A 641 -6.21 4.74 -32.21
N GLY A 642 -6.14 3.44 -32.00
CA GLY A 642 -6.68 2.79 -30.81
C GLY A 642 -6.02 3.25 -29.50
N ASN A 643 -4.84 3.88 -29.58
CA ASN A 643 -4.09 4.34 -28.41
C ASN A 643 -4.06 5.89 -28.26
N LEU A 644 -4.84 6.64 -29.04
CA LEU A 644 -5.01 8.09 -28.85
C LEU A 644 -5.63 8.40 -27.47
N LYS A 645 -5.10 9.44 -26.79
CA LYS A 645 -5.61 9.86 -25.47
C LYS A 645 -7.00 10.49 -25.57
N ARG A 646 -7.98 9.89 -24.90
CA ARG A 646 -9.40 10.25 -24.92
C ARG A 646 -9.64 11.73 -24.59
N LYS A 647 -9.03 12.22 -23.50
CA LYS A 647 -9.22 13.62 -23.05
C LYS A 647 -8.58 14.67 -23.97
N VAL A 648 -7.62 14.27 -24.80
CA VAL A 648 -6.87 15.20 -25.68
C VAL A 648 -7.51 15.30 -27.07
N PHE A 649 -8.10 14.19 -27.54
CA PHE A 649 -8.58 13.98 -28.90
C PHE A 649 -10.09 13.70 -28.98
N GLU A 650 -10.89 14.27 -28.08
CA GLU A 650 -12.34 14.00 -27.96
C GLU A 650 -13.09 14.24 -29.28
N SER A 651 -12.92 15.43 -29.88
CA SER A 651 -13.54 15.78 -31.18
C SER A 651 -13.06 14.92 -32.34
N GLU A 652 -11.76 14.61 -32.38
CA GLU A 652 -11.14 13.84 -33.45
C GLU A 652 -11.61 12.38 -33.41
N LEU A 653 -11.75 11.79 -32.22
CA LEU A 653 -12.25 10.43 -32.04
C LEU A 653 -13.71 10.28 -32.50
N GLU A 654 -14.57 11.27 -32.24
CA GLU A 654 -15.96 11.26 -32.73
C GLU A 654 -16.04 11.32 -34.26
N LEU A 655 -15.24 12.19 -34.89
CA LEU A 655 -15.16 12.27 -36.35
C LEU A 655 -14.65 10.97 -36.98
N ILE A 656 -13.60 10.38 -36.38
CA ILE A 656 -13.03 9.09 -36.80
C ILE A 656 -14.10 7.99 -36.73
N PHE A 657 -14.83 7.90 -35.61
CA PHE A 657 -15.87 6.89 -35.43
C PHE A 657 -16.98 7.05 -36.47
N ASN A 658 -17.54 8.25 -36.64
CA ASN A 658 -18.64 8.51 -37.56
C ASN A 658 -18.29 8.19 -39.02
N LYS A 659 -17.05 8.45 -39.45
CA LYS A 659 -16.60 8.17 -40.82
C LYS A 659 -16.41 6.67 -41.10
N ILE A 660 -16.02 5.89 -40.08
CA ILE A 660 -15.52 4.52 -40.27
C ILE A 660 -16.51 3.44 -39.83
N ASN A 661 -17.42 3.75 -38.91
CA ASN A 661 -18.33 2.80 -38.27
C ASN A 661 -18.96 1.81 -39.27
N GLY A 662 -19.62 2.31 -40.32
CA GLY A 662 -20.25 1.47 -41.34
C GLY A 662 -19.26 0.56 -42.11
N LYS A 663 -18.15 1.12 -42.59
CA LYS A 663 -17.13 0.37 -43.36
C LYS A 663 -16.43 -0.70 -42.51
N LEU A 664 -16.19 -0.43 -41.23
CA LEU A 664 -15.52 -1.36 -40.33
C LEU A 664 -16.42 -2.56 -40.00
N ILE A 665 -17.73 -2.36 -39.83
CA ILE A 665 -18.69 -3.44 -39.64
C ILE A 665 -18.76 -4.33 -40.89
N GLU A 666 -18.87 -3.74 -42.07
CA GLU A 666 -18.85 -4.47 -43.35
C GLU A 666 -17.57 -5.32 -43.48
N LYS A 667 -16.40 -4.74 -43.20
CA LYS A 667 -15.11 -5.45 -43.19
C LYS A 667 -15.06 -6.58 -42.14
N ILE A 668 -15.66 -6.41 -40.96
CA ILE A 668 -15.71 -7.46 -39.94
C ILE A 668 -16.52 -8.66 -40.45
N LEU A 669 -17.64 -8.40 -41.12
CA LEU A 669 -18.54 -9.44 -41.64
C LEU A 669 -17.94 -10.13 -42.87
N ASP A 670 -17.24 -9.41 -43.74
CA ASP A 670 -16.64 -9.94 -44.98
C ASP A 670 -15.28 -10.62 -44.79
N GLN A 671 -14.59 -10.37 -43.67
CA GLN A 671 -13.25 -10.91 -43.44
C GLN A 671 -13.27 -12.44 -43.22
N SER A 672 -12.25 -13.14 -43.75
CA SER A 672 -12.10 -14.59 -43.63
C SER A 672 -11.10 -15.01 -42.55
N SER A 673 -10.10 -14.15 -42.23
CA SER A 673 -9.11 -14.42 -41.19
C SER A 673 -9.64 -14.14 -39.78
N ASN A 674 -9.68 -15.18 -38.94
CA ASN A 674 -10.07 -15.12 -37.53
C ASN A 674 -9.27 -14.12 -36.69
N GLU A 675 -7.98 -13.98 -36.98
CA GLU A 675 -7.07 -13.09 -36.26
C GLU A 675 -7.37 -11.62 -36.60
N MET A 676 -7.64 -11.32 -37.87
CA MET A 676 -8.01 -9.98 -38.33
C MET A 676 -9.41 -9.57 -37.87
N ILE A 677 -10.39 -10.49 -37.89
CA ILE A 677 -11.72 -10.26 -37.31
C ILE A 677 -11.59 -9.84 -35.85
N SER A 678 -10.74 -10.53 -35.09
CA SER A 678 -10.51 -10.20 -33.68
C SER A 678 -9.94 -8.79 -33.53
N ILE A 679 -8.88 -8.44 -34.27
CA ILE A 679 -8.25 -7.11 -34.22
C ILE A 679 -9.25 -6.01 -34.57
N TYR A 680 -10.07 -6.18 -35.61
CA TYR A 680 -11.10 -5.20 -35.99
C TYR A 680 -12.17 -5.05 -34.91
N CYS A 681 -12.64 -6.15 -34.31
CA CYS A 681 -13.59 -6.09 -33.21
C CYS A 681 -12.99 -5.34 -32.00
N TYR A 682 -11.74 -5.64 -31.63
CA TYR A 682 -11.03 -4.94 -30.53
C TYR A 682 -10.82 -3.46 -30.82
N PHE A 683 -10.51 -3.09 -32.05
CA PHE A 683 -10.40 -1.69 -32.46
C PHE A 683 -11.75 -0.98 -32.36
N TYR A 684 -12.82 -1.63 -32.84
CA TYR A 684 -14.17 -1.09 -32.78
C TYR A 684 -14.64 -0.85 -31.33
N GLY A 685 -14.47 -1.85 -30.46
CA GLY A 685 -14.81 -1.71 -29.05
C GLY A 685 -13.95 -0.66 -28.32
N ASN A 686 -12.69 -0.48 -28.71
CA ASN A 686 -11.82 0.57 -28.17
C ASN A 686 -12.36 1.96 -28.51
N LEU A 687 -12.74 2.18 -29.78
CA LEU A 687 -13.37 3.44 -30.19
C LEU A 687 -14.67 3.70 -29.41
N ILE A 688 -15.59 2.73 -29.35
CA ILE A 688 -16.85 2.85 -28.61
C ILE A 688 -16.60 3.28 -27.16
N ASN A 689 -15.69 2.60 -26.46
CA ASN A 689 -15.40 2.86 -25.05
C ASN A 689 -14.86 4.28 -24.81
N LYS A 690 -14.19 4.88 -25.81
CA LYS A 690 -13.59 6.22 -25.72
C LYS A 690 -14.51 7.37 -26.12
N LEU A 691 -15.66 7.10 -26.74
CA LEU A 691 -16.57 8.16 -27.19
C LEU A 691 -17.17 8.93 -26.01
N SER A 692 -17.13 10.26 -26.10
CA SER A 692 -17.82 11.21 -25.23
C SER A 692 -19.34 11.12 -25.36
N SER A 693 -19.83 11.05 -26.59
CA SER A 693 -21.24 10.97 -26.99
C SER A 693 -21.82 9.55 -26.96
N ILE A 694 -21.20 8.60 -26.26
CA ILE A 694 -21.67 7.20 -26.24
C ILE A 694 -23.14 7.06 -25.88
N ASN A 695 -23.66 7.88 -24.95
CA ASN A 695 -25.08 7.88 -24.55
C ASN A 695 -26.04 8.18 -25.71
N GLU A 696 -25.63 8.99 -26.69
CA GLU A 696 -26.43 9.36 -27.87
C GLU A 696 -26.47 8.22 -28.90
N ILE A 697 -25.42 7.39 -28.94
CA ILE A 697 -25.26 6.28 -29.88
C ILE A 697 -25.69 4.93 -29.25
N LEU A 698 -26.01 4.91 -27.95
CA LEU A 698 -26.42 3.70 -27.23
C LEU A 698 -27.59 2.97 -27.90
N GLU A 699 -28.60 3.67 -28.40
CA GLU A 699 -29.74 3.05 -29.08
C GLU A 699 -29.32 2.34 -30.38
N GLN A 700 -28.40 2.93 -31.14
CA GLN A 700 -27.85 2.34 -32.36
C GLN A 700 -27.02 1.09 -32.04
N ILE A 701 -26.18 1.16 -31.00
CA ILE A 701 -25.37 0.02 -30.54
C ILE A 701 -26.28 -1.11 -30.03
N GLN A 702 -27.35 -0.80 -29.29
CA GLN A 702 -28.31 -1.79 -28.81
C GLN A 702 -29.09 -2.46 -29.94
N SER A 703 -29.45 -1.73 -30.99
CA SER A 703 -30.05 -2.30 -32.20
C SER A 703 -29.11 -3.30 -32.88
N MET A 704 -27.82 -2.98 -32.95
CA MET A 704 -26.79 -3.85 -33.52
C MET A 704 -26.52 -5.08 -32.66
N LEU A 705 -26.53 -4.95 -31.33
CA LEU A 705 -26.42 -6.10 -30.43
C LEU A 705 -27.60 -7.05 -30.65
N LYS A 706 -28.82 -6.53 -30.77
CA LYS A 706 -30.02 -7.33 -31.09
C LYS A 706 -29.90 -8.03 -32.45
N SER A 707 -29.36 -7.37 -33.49
CA SER A 707 -29.15 -8.06 -34.77
C SER A 707 -28.15 -9.20 -34.66
N CYS A 708 -27.07 -9.01 -33.89
CA CYS A 708 -26.09 -10.08 -33.62
C CYS A 708 -26.71 -11.24 -32.82
N GLU A 709 -27.62 -10.95 -31.88
CA GLU A 709 -28.35 -11.96 -31.11
C GLU A 709 -29.28 -12.82 -31.99
N THR A 710 -29.70 -12.32 -33.16
CA THR A 710 -30.59 -13.06 -34.08
C THR A 710 -29.86 -13.96 -35.08
N SER A 711 -28.66 -13.60 -35.54
CA SER A 711 -27.92 -14.36 -36.56
C SER A 711 -27.09 -15.52 -35.99
N LEU A 712 -26.64 -15.42 -34.73
CA LEU A 712 -25.96 -16.47 -33.94
C LEU A 712 -24.81 -17.20 -34.65
N ASP A 713 -24.05 -16.54 -35.54
CA ASP A 713 -22.81 -17.09 -36.09
C ASP A 713 -21.56 -16.68 -35.29
N GLU A 714 -20.41 -17.33 -35.54
CA GLU A 714 -19.16 -17.07 -34.81
C GLU A 714 -18.69 -15.60 -34.91
N LYS A 715 -18.94 -14.92 -36.03
CA LYS A 715 -18.51 -13.54 -36.27
C LYS A 715 -19.37 -12.56 -35.47
N HIS A 716 -20.68 -12.73 -35.51
CA HIS A 716 -21.64 -11.91 -34.78
C HIS A 716 -21.50 -12.10 -33.27
N ILE A 717 -21.27 -13.34 -32.79
CA ILE A 717 -21.03 -13.58 -31.35
C ILE A 717 -19.71 -12.92 -30.91
N ARG A 718 -18.64 -12.98 -31.70
CA ARG A 718 -17.37 -12.29 -31.39
C ARG A 718 -17.53 -10.77 -31.37
N LEU A 719 -18.21 -10.19 -32.36
CA LEU A 719 -18.49 -8.77 -32.42
C LEU A 719 -19.33 -8.32 -31.21
N TRP A 720 -20.42 -9.03 -30.93
CA TRP A 720 -21.28 -8.81 -29.75
C TRP A 720 -20.46 -8.86 -28.47
N THR A 721 -19.56 -9.84 -28.33
CA THR A 721 -18.73 -10.02 -27.13
C THR A 721 -17.82 -8.82 -26.87
N ILE A 722 -17.17 -8.29 -27.90
CA ILE A 722 -16.24 -7.17 -27.75
C ILE A 722 -16.98 -5.84 -27.52
N ILE A 723 -18.14 -5.64 -28.16
CA ILE A 723 -19.00 -4.47 -27.88
C ILE A 723 -19.47 -4.52 -26.43
N VAL A 724 -19.95 -5.68 -25.95
CA VAL A 724 -20.37 -5.86 -24.55
C VAL A 724 -19.19 -5.65 -23.59
N LYS A 725 -17.98 -6.12 -23.94
CA LYS A 725 -16.76 -5.85 -23.16
C LYS A 725 -16.52 -4.34 -23.02
N ALA A 726 -16.59 -3.61 -24.13
CA ALA A 726 -16.38 -2.17 -24.17
C ALA A 726 -17.41 -1.40 -23.31
N LEU A 727 -18.68 -1.82 -23.37
CA LEU A 727 -19.77 -1.24 -22.59
C LEU A 727 -19.65 -1.53 -21.10
N ILE A 728 -19.32 -2.77 -20.71
CA ILE A 728 -19.13 -3.15 -19.30
C ILE A 728 -17.94 -2.39 -18.68
N LEU A 729 -16.84 -2.25 -19.43
CA LEU A 729 -15.68 -1.47 -19.01
C LEU A 729 -16.04 0.01 -18.83
N TYR A 730 -16.89 0.55 -19.71
CA TYR A 730 -17.39 1.93 -19.67
C TYR A 730 -18.38 2.16 -18.52
N ARG A 731 -19.31 1.23 -18.25
CA ARG A 731 -20.31 1.33 -17.19
C ARG A 731 -20.70 -0.06 -16.66
N PRO A 732 -20.42 -0.38 -15.38
CA PRO A 732 -20.66 -1.72 -14.82
C PRO A 732 -22.14 -2.14 -14.78
N SER A 733 -23.11 -1.22 -14.83
CA SER A 733 -24.54 -1.57 -14.85
C SER A 733 -24.95 -2.45 -16.04
N PHE A 734 -24.18 -2.43 -17.13
CA PHE A 734 -24.43 -3.28 -18.30
C PHE A 734 -24.14 -4.77 -18.03
N ILE A 735 -23.47 -5.12 -16.93
CA ILE A 735 -23.23 -6.51 -16.51
C ILE A 735 -24.58 -7.23 -16.32
N GLU A 736 -25.51 -6.64 -15.58
CA GLU A 736 -26.82 -7.23 -15.31
C GLU A 736 -27.67 -7.39 -16.58
N GLN A 737 -27.43 -6.55 -17.58
CA GLN A 737 -28.16 -6.56 -18.84
C GLN A 737 -27.70 -7.67 -19.81
N TYR A 738 -26.39 -7.90 -19.93
CA TYR A 738 -25.85 -8.74 -21.02
C TYR A 738 -25.24 -10.07 -20.57
N ILE A 739 -24.77 -10.19 -19.31
CA ILE A 739 -24.23 -11.47 -18.81
C ILE A 739 -25.29 -12.59 -18.81
N PRO A 740 -26.57 -12.37 -18.47
CA PRO A 740 -27.60 -13.41 -18.56
C PRO A 740 -27.72 -14.01 -19.97
N THR A 741 -27.65 -13.19 -21.02
CA THR A 741 -27.75 -13.64 -22.41
C THR A 741 -26.60 -14.61 -22.77
N LEU A 742 -25.37 -14.30 -22.37
CA LEU A 742 -24.23 -15.21 -22.58
C LEU A 742 -24.38 -16.53 -21.81
N ILE A 743 -24.91 -16.47 -20.59
CA ILE A 743 -25.14 -17.67 -19.78
C ILE A 743 -26.20 -18.56 -20.43
N THR A 744 -27.25 -17.97 -21.02
CA THR A 744 -28.25 -18.75 -21.78
C THR A 744 -27.63 -19.45 -22.99
N TRP A 745 -26.80 -18.75 -23.78
CA TRP A 745 -26.11 -19.37 -24.92
C TRP A 745 -25.13 -20.46 -24.49
N MET A 746 -24.45 -20.29 -23.36
CA MET A 746 -23.53 -21.28 -22.80
C MET A 746 -24.25 -22.57 -22.34
N GLN A 747 -25.55 -22.53 -22.06
CA GLN A 747 -26.33 -23.72 -21.71
C GLN A 747 -26.78 -24.54 -22.93
N GLU A 748 -26.64 -23.99 -24.15
CA GLU A 748 -26.94 -24.72 -25.37
C GLU A 748 -25.89 -25.81 -25.63
N LYS A 749 -26.33 -27.01 -26.04
CA LYS A 749 -25.44 -28.16 -26.29
C LYS A 749 -24.83 -28.18 -27.70
N ASN A 750 -24.86 -27.05 -28.40
CA ASN A 750 -24.43 -26.89 -29.80
C ASN A 750 -23.08 -26.16 -29.89
N GLU A 751 -22.55 -25.97 -31.09
CA GLU A 751 -21.32 -25.18 -31.34
C GLU A 751 -21.41 -23.75 -30.77
N ILE A 752 -22.62 -23.18 -30.69
CA ILE A 752 -22.91 -21.89 -30.07
C ILE A 752 -22.51 -21.87 -28.60
N GLY A 753 -22.78 -22.96 -27.87
CA GLY A 753 -22.39 -23.10 -26.46
C GLY A 753 -20.87 -23.00 -26.28
N ASP A 754 -20.09 -23.68 -27.14
CA ASP A 754 -18.63 -23.61 -27.10
C ASP A 754 -18.06 -22.24 -27.51
N ILE A 755 -18.74 -21.52 -28.42
CA ILE A 755 -18.37 -20.14 -28.78
C ILE A 755 -18.69 -19.19 -27.62
N ALA A 756 -19.86 -19.31 -26.99
CA ALA A 756 -20.24 -18.54 -25.80
C ALA A 756 -19.25 -18.77 -24.64
N CYS A 757 -18.75 -20.00 -24.51
CA CYS A 757 -17.70 -20.35 -23.56
C CYS A 757 -16.41 -19.53 -23.81
N LYS A 758 -15.97 -19.45 -25.07
CA LYS A 758 -14.80 -18.64 -25.48
C LYS A 758 -15.05 -17.13 -25.31
N SER A 759 -16.28 -16.68 -25.52
CA SER A 759 -16.69 -15.29 -25.32
C SER A 759 -16.60 -14.85 -23.85
N LEU A 760 -17.06 -15.69 -22.92
CA LEU A 760 -16.90 -15.44 -21.47
C LEU A 760 -15.43 -15.36 -21.05
N LYS A 761 -14.58 -16.23 -21.59
CA LYS A 761 -13.12 -16.14 -21.42
C LYS A 761 -12.58 -14.82 -21.97
N THR A 762 -13.09 -14.35 -23.10
CA THR A 762 -12.67 -13.08 -23.72
C THR A 762 -13.09 -11.86 -22.90
N LEU A 763 -14.27 -11.88 -22.28
CA LEU A 763 -14.74 -10.81 -21.38
C LEU A 763 -13.89 -10.68 -20.12
N THR A 764 -13.44 -11.82 -19.59
CA THR A 764 -12.73 -11.90 -18.30
C THR A 764 -11.23 -11.90 -18.43
N ASN A 765 -10.71 -12.18 -19.63
CA ASN A 765 -9.31 -12.01 -19.92
C ASN A 765 -8.99 -10.51 -20.13
N PHE A 766 -8.26 -9.93 -19.19
CA PHE A 766 -7.73 -8.56 -19.27
C PHE A 766 -6.24 -8.54 -19.64
N ASP A 767 -5.70 -9.65 -20.17
CA ASP A 767 -4.30 -9.78 -20.55
C ASP A 767 -3.84 -8.67 -21.49
N GLU A 768 -2.66 -8.14 -21.18
CA GLU A 768 -1.92 -7.08 -21.88
C GLU A 768 -1.46 -7.46 -23.30
N GLN A 769 -1.82 -8.66 -23.80
CA GLN A 769 -1.36 -9.16 -25.09
C GLN A 769 -2.03 -8.46 -26.30
N ILE A 770 -3.25 -7.94 -26.11
CA ILE A 770 -3.96 -7.14 -27.12
C ILE A 770 -3.99 -5.69 -26.61
N LEU A 771 -3.26 -4.81 -27.27
CA LEU A 771 -2.98 -3.43 -26.88
C LEU A 771 -4.17 -2.47 -27.13
N LEU A 772 -5.39 -2.99 -27.02
CA LEU A 772 -6.65 -2.32 -27.30
C LEU A 772 -7.64 -2.72 -26.20
N LEU A 773 -8.58 -1.84 -25.85
CA LEU A 773 -9.53 -2.07 -24.74
C LEU A 773 -8.84 -2.28 -23.38
N SER A 774 -7.79 -1.50 -23.12
CA SER A 774 -7.00 -1.55 -21.88
C SER A 774 -6.81 -0.15 -21.29
N SER A 775 -6.39 -0.08 -20.02
CA SER A 775 -6.02 1.20 -19.39
C SER A 775 -4.81 1.86 -20.06
N GLU A 776 -3.88 1.07 -20.62
CA GLU A 776 -2.74 1.60 -21.37
C GLU A 776 -3.16 2.32 -22.66
N ALA A 777 -4.24 1.84 -23.27
CA ALA A 777 -4.85 2.49 -24.42
C ALA A 777 -5.69 3.71 -24.04
N ASP A 778 -5.74 4.16 -22.78
CA ASP A 778 -6.59 5.27 -22.30
C ASP A 778 -8.11 5.00 -22.47
N CYS A 779 -8.52 3.72 -22.42
CA CYS A 779 -9.91 3.31 -22.31
C CYS A 779 -10.45 3.54 -20.88
N ILE A 780 -11.75 3.80 -20.76
CA ILE A 780 -12.46 3.85 -19.48
C ILE A 780 -12.58 2.42 -18.94
N VAL A 781 -11.94 2.18 -17.80
CA VAL A 781 -11.96 0.91 -17.06
C VAL A 781 -12.31 1.22 -15.61
N HIS A 782 -13.51 0.82 -15.17
CA HIS A 782 -13.90 1.00 -13.78
C HIS A 782 -13.14 0.07 -12.82
N PRO A 783 -12.78 0.53 -11.61
CA PRO A 783 -12.24 -0.32 -10.56
C PRO A 783 -13.19 -1.48 -10.24
N MET A 784 -12.63 -2.63 -9.87
CA MET A 784 -13.40 -3.83 -9.46
C MET A 784 -14.33 -4.46 -10.51
N VAL A 785 -14.34 -4.00 -11.77
CA VAL A 785 -15.14 -4.63 -12.84
C VAL A 785 -14.86 -6.14 -12.95
N LYS A 786 -13.61 -6.56 -12.76
CA LYS A 786 -13.24 -7.99 -12.74
C LYS A 786 -14.01 -8.78 -11.67
N GLN A 787 -14.13 -8.20 -10.47
CA GLN A 787 -14.83 -8.80 -9.34
C GLN A 787 -16.34 -8.82 -9.59
N LEU A 788 -16.90 -7.74 -10.12
CA LEU A 788 -18.34 -7.63 -10.42
C LEU A 788 -18.78 -8.64 -11.50
N ILE A 789 -17.99 -8.79 -12.58
CA ILE A 789 -18.27 -9.79 -13.61
C ILE A 789 -18.24 -11.19 -13.00
N PHE A 790 -17.22 -11.49 -12.20
CA PHE A 790 -17.13 -12.79 -11.53
C PHE A 790 -18.32 -13.05 -10.61
N MET A 791 -18.67 -12.11 -9.73
CA MET A 791 -19.80 -12.28 -8.79
C MET A 791 -21.12 -12.50 -9.53
N ASN A 792 -21.37 -11.75 -10.60
CA ASN A 792 -22.58 -11.89 -11.37
C ASN A 792 -22.64 -13.26 -12.09
N ILE A 793 -21.55 -13.68 -12.75
CA ILE A 793 -21.47 -15.01 -13.36
C ILE A 793 -21.62 -16.11 -12.31
N PHE A 794 -20.89 -16.01 -11.20
CA PHE A 794 -20.89 -17.02 -10.14
C PHE A 794 -22.27 -17.16 -9.48
N SER A 795 -22.94 -16.05 -9.18
CA SER A 795 -24.29 -16.06 -8.59
C SER A 795 -25.31 -16.79 -9.48
N GLN A 796 -25.27 -16.57 -10.79
CA GLN A 796 -26.17 -17.22 -11.76
C GLN A 796 -25.79 -18.70 -12.00
N MET A 797 -24.51 -19.04 -11.86
CA MET A 797 -24.02 -20.41 -11.99
C MET A 797 -24.18 -21.24 -10.71
N LYS A 798 -24.33 -20.62 -9.53
CA LYS A 798 -24.50 -21.29 -8.22
C LYS A 798 -25.52 -22.43 -8.22
N PRO A 799 -26.73 -22.30 -8.83
CA PRO A 799 -27.68 -23.41 -8.91
C PRO A 799 -27.18 -24.59 -9.76
N LEU A 800 -26.49 -24.32 -10.87
CA LEU A 800 -25.91 -25.35 -11.74
C LEU A 800 -24.71 -26.05 -11.07
N LEU A 801 -23.97 -25.31 -10.25
CA LEU A 801 -22.85 -25.79 -9.45
C LEU A 801 -23.34 -26.78 -8.37
N ALA A 802 -24.44 -26.47 -7.68
CA ALA A 802 -25.01 -27.31 -6.62
C ALA A 802 -25.51 -28.67 -7.15
N ASN A 803 -26.01 -28.72 -8.39
CA ASN A 803 -26.56 -29.93 -9.00
C ASN A 803 -25.52 -30.82 -9.72
N ASN A 804 -24.24 -30.40 -9.79
CA ASN A 804 -23.16 -31.12 -10.48
C ASN A 804 -23.35 -31.36 -12.00
N GLU A 805 -24.27 -30.65 -12.66
CA GLU A 805 -24.67 -30.87 -14.07
C GLU A 805 -23.79 -30.16 -15.12
N LEU A 806 -22.66 -29.58 -14.71
CA LEU A 806 -21.81 -28.78 -15.60
C LEU A 806 -21.12 -29.61 -16.68
N LEU A 807 -21.18 -29.10 -17.92
CA LEU A 807 -20.43 -29.63 -19.06
C LEU A 807 -18.92 -29.36 -18.92
N PRO A 808 -18.04 -30.17 -19.55
CA PRO A 808 -16.59 -29.94 -19.52
C PRO A 808 -16.16 -28.54 -19.97
N SER A 809 -16.79 -27.98 -21.01
CA SER A 809 -16.51 -26.61 -21.49
C SER A 809 -16.87 -25.54 -20.45
N GLN A 810 -17.95 -25.73 -19.69
CA GLN A 810 -18.37 -24.82 -18.62
C GLN A 810 -17.42 -24.87 -17.40
N ILE A 811 -16.95 -26.08 -17.05
CA ILE A 811 -15.92 -26.27 -16.00
C ILE A 811 -14.64 -25.53 -16.37
N ASN A 812 -14.23 -25.58 -17.64
CA ASN A 812 -13.00 -24.93 -18.10
C ASN A 812 -13.06 -23.41 -17.92
N ILE A 813 -14.17 -22.78 -18.27
CA ILE A 813 -14.34 -21.34 -18.07
C ILE A 813 -14.32 -21.02 -16.58
N LEU A 814 -15.06 -21.76 -15.75
CA LEU A 814 -15.12 -21.48 -14.32
C LEU A 814 -13.73 -21.54 -13.68
N VAL A 815 -12.90 -22.51 -14.07
CA VAL A 815 -11.52 -22.62 -13.60
C VAL A 815 -10.66 -21.45 -14.10
N ASP A 816 -10.80 -21.08 -15.38
CA ASP A 816 -10.09 -19.92 -15.94
C ASP A 816 -10.54 -18.60 -15.27
N LEU A 817 -11.82 -18.47 -14.92
CA LEU A 817 -12.37 -17.32 -14.18
C LEU A 817 -11.75 -17.23 -12.78
N LEU A 818 -11.67 -18.36 -12.06
CA LEU A 818 -11.07 -18.40 -10.72
C LEU A 818 -9.60 -17.98 -10.73
N SER A 819 -8.86 -18.29 -11.80
CA SER A 819 -7.45 -17.88 -11.92
C SER A 819 -7.25 -16.35 -12.06
N ASN A 820 -8.32 -15.60 -12.37
CA ASN A 820 -8.28 -14.17 -12.65
C ASN A 820 -8.88 -13.29 -11.54
N VAL A 821 -9.26 -13.89 -10.40
CA VAL A 821 -9.96 -13.21 -9.28
C VAL A 821 -9.09 -13.24 -8.01
N PRO A 822 -9.09 -12.17 -7.19
CA PRO A 822 -8.33 -12.16 -5.93
C PRO A 822 -8.74 -13.27 -4.95
N ASN A 823 -7.75 -13.85 -4.25
CA ASN A 823 -7.95 -14.95 -3.30
C ASN A 823 -8.95 -14.65 -2.17
N ALA A 824 -9.12 -13.39 -1.77
CA ALA A 824 -10.09 -13.01 -0.73
C ALA A 824 -11.54 -13.39 -1.09
N ILE A 825 -11.91 -13.23 -2.37
CA ILE A 825 -13.25 -13.60 -2.87
C ILE A 825 -13.41 -15.13 -2.94
N ILE A 826 -12.32 -15.84 -3.25
CA ILE A 826 -12.34 -17.30 -3.40
C ILE A 826 -12.52 -17.97 -2.02
N HIS A 827 -11.96 -17.38 -0.96
CA HIS A 827 -12.06 -17.92 0.41
C HIS A 827 -13.49 -18.01 0.91
N ASP A 828 -14.33 -17.00 0.67
CA ASP A 828 -15.72 -16.97 1.15
C ASP A 828 -16.61 -18.06 0.53
N GLU A 829 -16.25 -18.56 -0.66
CA GLU A 829 -17.03 -19.55 -1.42
C GLU A 829 -16.26 -20.87 -1.65
N ILE A 830 -15.17 -21.10 -0.90
CA ILE A 830 -14.21 -22.18 -1.14
C ILE A 830 -14.84 -23.58 -1.09
N VAL A 831 -15.86 -23.78 -0.24
CA VAL A 831 -16.56 -25.06 -0.06
C VAL A 831 -17.23 -25.52 -1.36
N LEU A 832 -17.78 -24.59 -2.14
CA LEU A 832 -18.43 -24.90 -3.43
C LEU A 832 -17.41 -24.99 -4.58
N LEU A 833 -16.35 -24.18 -4.53
CA LEU A 833 -15.39 -24.03 -5.61
C LEU A 833 -14.33 -25.14 -5.63
N PHE A 834 -13.91 -25.62 -4.46
CA PHE A 834 -12.82 -26.58 -4.34
C PHE A 834 -13.07 -27.92 -5.03
N PRO A 835 -14.27 -28.55 -4.90
CA PRO A 835 -14.58 -29.79 -5.62
C PRO A 835 -14.47 -29.66 -7.15
N ILE A 836 -14.72 -28.47 -7.70
CA ILE A 836 -14.67 -28.20 -9.14
C ILE A 836 -13.23 -28.06 -9.61
N LEU A 837 -12.39 -27.38 -8.83
CA LEU A 837 -10.95 -27.30 -9.10
C LEU A 837 -10.34 -28.70 -9.12
N ILE A 838 -10.70 -29.55 -8.15
CA ILE A 838 -10.27 -30.96 -8.12
C ILE A 838 -10.78 -31.73 -9.34
N ARG A 839 -12.08 -31.61 -9.67
CA ARG A 839 -12.67 -32.25 -10.86
C ARG A 839 -11.93 -31.84 -12.14
N ALA A 840 -11.63 -30.56 -12.30
CA ALA A 840 -10.87 -30.03 -13.43
C ALA A 840 -9.44 -30.58 -13.48
N LEU A 841 -8.76 -30.68 -12.33
CA LEU A 841 -7.41 -31.24 -12.23
C LEU A 841 -7.37 -32.75 -12.56
N THR A 842 -8.45 -33.46 -12.25
CA THR A 842 -8.63 -34.90 -12.57
C THR A 842 -9.22 -35.16 -13.96
N SER A 843 -9.64 -34.12 -14.68
CA SER A 843 -10.25 -34.26 -16.00
C SER A 843 -9.26 -34.74 -17.06
N SER A 844 -9.77 -35.32 -18.15
CA SER A 844 -8.97 -35.73 -19.32
C SER A 844 -8.44 -34.56 -20.14
N ASN A 845 -8.90 -33.33 -19.89
CA ASN A 845 -8.55 -32.16 -20.66
C ASN A 845 -7.27 -31.49 -20.11
N GLU A 846 -6.14 -31.73 -20.76
CA GLU A 846 -4.82 -31.22 -20.35
C GLU A 846 -4.75 -29.67 -20.30
N SER A 847 -5.59 -28.96 -21.07
CA SER A 847 -5.56 -27.49 -21.16
C SER A 847 -5.98 -26.76 -19.88
N VAL A 848 -6.69 -27.46 -18.99
CA VAL A 848 -7.33 -26.89 -17.78
C VAL A 848 -6.46 -27.08 -16.54
N TRP A 849 -5.54 -28.05 -16.60
CA TRP A 849 -4.68 -28.39 -15.48
C TRP A 849 -3.83 -27.21 -15.00
N PRO A 850 -3.23 -26.36 -15.86
CA PRO A 850 -2.42 -25.23 -15.39
C PRO A 850 -3.24 -24.23 -14.56
N SER A 851 -4.40 -23.80 -15.06
CA SER A 851 -5.29 -22.85 -14.37
C SER A 851 -5.77 -23.42 -13.03
N SER A 852 -6.25 -24.67 -13.02
CA SER A 852 -6.70 -25.33 -11.78
C SER A 852 -5.56 -25.52 -10.78
N LEU A 853 -4.39 -25.98 -11.25
CA LEU A 853 -3.24 -26.25 -10.39
C LEU A 853 -2.67 -24.97 -9.78
N ASN A 854 -2.65 -23.85 -10.52
CA ASN A 854 -2.22 -22.56 -9.97
C ASN A 854 -3.20 -22.07 -8.89
N SER A 855 -4.51 -22.11 -9.15
CA SER A 855 -5.52 -21.72 -8.15
C SER A 855 -5.43 -22.58 -6.88
N ILE A 856 -5.29 -23.91 -7.02
CA ILE A 856 -5.08 -24.81 -5.87
C ILE A 856 -3.77 -24.48 -5.14
N CYS A 857 -2.69 -24.19 -5.86
CA CYS A 857 -1.39 -23.83 -5.28
C CYS A 857 -1.48 -22.55 -4.42
N ASP A 858 -2.18 -21.54 -4.92
CA ASP A 858 -2.35 -20.26 -4.23
C ASP A 858 -3.25 -20.39 -2.99
N LEU A 859 -4.29 -21.22 -3.06
CA LEU A 859 -5.13 -21.56 -1.90
C LEU A 859 -4.34 -22.28 -0.81
N ILE A 860 -3.58 -23.33 -1.15
CA ILE A 860 -2.74 -24.07 -0.19
C ILE A 860 -1.65 -23.16 0.41
N LYS A 861 -1.10 -22.24 -0.39
CA LYS A 861 -0.09 -21.28 0.09
C LYS A 861 -0.68 -20.31 1.12
N SER A 862 -1.93 -19.89 0.93
CA SER A 862 -2.67 -18.99 1.81
C SER A 862 -3.08 -19.66 3.11
N ASP A 863 -3.85 -20.76 3.03
CA ASP A 863 -4.25 -21.57 4.18
C ASP A 863 -4.30 -23.06 3.79
N PRO A 864 -3.32 -23.86 4.26
CA PRO A 864 -3.29 -25.30 4.00
C PRO A 864 -4.51 -26.05 4.55
N ASN A 865 -5.18 -25.57 5.60
CA ASN A 865 -6.28 -26.32 6.24
C ASN A 865 -7.52 -26.43 5.34
N THR A 866 -7.65 -25.56 4.36
CA THR A 866 -8.76 -25.55 3.38
C THR A 866 -8.87 -26.83 2.54
N VAL A 867 -7.80 -27.63 2.45
CA VAL A 867 -7.74 -28.79 1.55
C VAL A 867 -7.83 -30.15 2.25
N VAL A 868 -8.03 -30.15 3.58
CA VAL A 868 -8.01 -31.36 4.41
C VAL A 868 -9.06 -32.39 3.96
N ASP A 869 -10.26 -31.95 3.59
CA ASP A 869 -11.36 -32.82 3.15
C ASP A 869 -11.10 -33.50 1.79
N HIS A 870 -10.11 -33.01 1.03
CA HIS A 870 -9.79 -33.48 -0.32
C HIS A 870 -8.35 -34.01 -0.45
N ILE A 871 -7.72 -34.28 0.70
CA ILE A 871 -6.30 -34.55 0.79
C ILE A 871 -5.90 -35.83 0.04
N ASP A 872 -6.76 -36.85 0.05
CA ASP A 872 -6.54 -38.13 -0.62
C ASP A 872 -6.47 -37.97 -2.14
N THR A 873 -7.39 -37.18 -2.71
CA THR A 873 -7.42 -36.91 -4.15
C THR A 873 -6.20 -36.09 -4.57
N LEU A 874 -5.82 -35.08 -3.79
CA LEU A 874 -4.63 -34.27 -4.06
C LEU A 874 -3.34 -35.10 -4.00
N PHE A 875 -3.18 -35.93 -2.98
CA PHE A 875 -1.98 -36.78 -2.84
C PHE A 875 -1.94 -37.94 -3.84
N SER A 876 -3.06 -38.28 -4.50
CA SER A 876 -3.04 -39.17 -5.66
C SER A 876 -2.64 -38.44 -6.95
N ARG A 877 -3.10 -37.20 -7.15
CA ARG A 877 -2.98 -36.48 -8.42
C ARG A 877 -1.70 -35.65 -8.53
N LEU A 878 -1.32 -34.89 -7.51
CA LEU A 878 -0.13 -34.03 -7.53
C LEU A 878 1.16 -34.79 -7.86
N PRO A 879 1.44 -35.99 -7.31
CA PRO A 879 2.64 -36.74 -7.67
C PRO A 879 2.67 -37.14 -9.16
N THR A 880 1.52 -37.47 -9.75
CA THR A 880 1.44 -37.75 -11.21
C THR A 880 1.79 -36.51 -12.04
N LEU A 881 1.31 -35.33 -11.64
CA LEU A 881 1.60 -34.06 -12.29
C LEU A 881 3.06 -33.61 -12.09
N ALA A 882 3.67 -33.93 -10.95
CA ALA A 882 5.08 -33.63 -10.67
C ALA A 882 6.04 -34.41 -11.60
N THR A 883 5.58 -35.52 -12.17
CA THR A 883 6.32 -36.34 -13.15
C THR A 883 5.83 -36.15 -14.60
N TYR A 884 4.98 -35.16 -14.84
CA TYR A 884 4.35 -34.96 -16.15
C TYR A 884 5.36 -34.50 -17.22
N LYS A 885 5.56 -35.32 -18.25
CA LYS A 885 6.67 -35.11 -19.22
C LYS A 885 6.49 -33.90 -20.14
N LYS A 886 5.26 -33.54 -20.52
CA LYS A 886 5.03 -32.58 -21.62
C LYS A 886 5.25 -31.12 -21.22
N ASP A 887 5.03 -30.76 -19.95
CA ASP A 887 5.08 -29.37 -19.50
C ASP A 887 5.98 -29.20 -18.26
N MET A 888 6.84 -28.19 -18.28
CA MET A 888 7.70 -27.84 -17.15
C MET A 888 6.94 -27.09 -16.05
N SER A 889 6.02 -26.20 -16.42
CA SER A 889 5.29 -25.34 -15.49
C SER A 889 4.43 -26.17 -14.54
N ILE A 890 3.67 -27.12 -15.08
CA ILE A 890 2.84 -28.08 -14.33
C ILE A 890 3.68 -28.84 -13.29
N ARG A 891 4.86 -29.34 -13.69
CA ARG A 891 5.75 -30.07 -12.76
C ARG A 891 6.21 -29.17 -11.61
N ILE A 892 6.64 -27.94 -11.90
CA ILE A 892 7.10 -26.99 -10.89
C ILE A 892 5.96 -26.61 -9.94
N THR A 893 4.79 -26.25 -10.46
CA THR A 893 3.65 -25.86 -9.62
C THR A 893 3.18 -27.02 -8.75
N SER A 894 3.14 -28.25 -9.29
CA SER A 894 2.79 -29.44 -8.50
C SER A 894 3.78 -29.69 -7.35
N LEU A 895 5.09 -29.54 -7.60
CA LEU A 895 6.12 -29.66 -6.55
C LEU A 895 5.99 -28.56 -5.49
N LYS A 896 5.56 -27.35 -5.86
CA LYS A 896 5.26 -26.27 -4.90
C LYS A 896 4.05 -26.61 -4.04
N CYS A 897 2.96 -27.14 -4.62
CA CYS A 897 1.81 -27.62 -3.85
C CYS A 897 2.24 -28.67 -2.82
N LEU A 898 3.00 -29.69 -3.24
CA LEU A 898 3.53 -30.71 -2.34
C LEU A 898 4.41 -30.12 -1.23
N LYS A 899 5.18 -29.07 -1.50
CA LYS A 899 5.96 -28.34 -0.49
C LYS A 899 5.05 -27.62 0.50
N TYR A 900 4.05 -26.87 0.05
CA TYR A 900 3.16 -26.13 0.95
C TYR A 900 2.29 -27.05 1.81
N LEU A 901 1.89 -28.22 1.29
CA LEU A 901 1.17 -29.24 2.05
C LEU A 901 1.96 -29.78 3.26
N THR A 902 3.28 -29.59 3.33
CA THR A 902 4.08 -29.95 4.52
C THR A 902 3.73 -29.14 5.77
N LYS A 903 3.04 -28.00 5.61
CA LYS A 903 2.58 -27.17 6.73
C LYS A 903 1.33 -27.73 7.44
N LEU A 904 0.66 -28.73 6.87
CA LEU A 904 -0.49 -29.37 7.51
C LEU A 904 -0.08 -30.15 8.77
N PRO A 905 -1.01 -30.40 9.70
CA PRO A 905 -0.75 -31.27 10.85
C PRO A 905 -0.24 -32.66 10.43
N ILE A 906 0.76 -33.17 11.15
CA ILE A 906 1.52 -34.39 10.80
C ILE A 906 0.61 -35.60 10.56
N HIS A 907 -0.49 -35.74 11.31
CA HIS A 907 -1.41 -36.87 11.21
C HIS A 907 -2.11 -36.96 9.83
N HIS A 908 -2.32 -35.84 9.14
CA HIS A 908 -2.88 -35.82 7.79
C HIS A 908 -1.85 -36.20 6.71
N ILE A 909 -0.57 -35.93 6.95
CA ILE A 909 0.50 -36.08 5.95
C ILE A 909 1.16 -37.47 6.02
N GLN A 910 1.29 -38.00 7.24
CA GLN A 910 2.07 -39.21 7.53
C GLN A 910 1.72 -40.44 6.65
N PRO A 911 0.43 -40.71 6.32
CA PRO A 911 0.07 -41.85 5.46
C PRO A 911 0.70 -41.79 4.06
N TYR A 912 0.89 -40.58 3.53
CA TYR A 912 1.32 -40.34 2.15
C TYR A 912 2.84 -40.20 1.98
N ARG A 913 3.57 -39.99 3.08
CA ARG A 913 5.00 -39.68 3.09
C ARG A 913 5.84 -40.64 2.26
N ARG A 914 5.64 -41.96 2.41
CA ARG A 914 6.45 -42.97 1.69
C ARG A 914 6.29 -42.85 0.18
N HIS A 915 5.05 -42.68 -0.29
CA HIS A 915 4.76 -42.54 -1.71
C HIS A 915 5.37 -41.25 -2.28
N ILE A 916 5.17 -40.12 -1.58
CA ILE A 916 5.65 -38.82 -2.04
C ILE A 916 7.17 -38.76 -2.05
N MET A 917 7.84 -39.30 -1.02
CA MET A 917 9.30 -39.37 -1.00
C MET A 917 9.87 -40.24 -2.13
N HIS A 918 9.14 -41.26 -2.58
CA HIS A 918 9.55 -42.04 -3.75
C HIS A 918 9.43 -41.23 -5.05
N VAL A 919 8.34 -40.48 -5.22
CA VAL A 919 8.14 -39.61 -6.40
C VAL A 919 9.14 -38.44 -6.40
N LEU A 920 9.44 -37.84 -5.26
CA LEU A 920 10.41 -36.74 -5.20
C LEU A 920 11.82 -37.19 -5.61
N LYS A 921 12.21 -38.45 -5.37
CA LYS A 921 13.49 -38.98 -5.88
C LYS A 921 13.56 -38.94 -7.41
N THR A 922 12.47 -39.28 -8.11
CA THR A 922 12.45 -39.21 -9.58
C THR A 922 12.44 -37.78 -10.09
N CYS A 923 11.80 -36.84 -9.37
CA CYS A 923 11.79 -35.42 -9.73
C CYS A 923 13.14 -34.71 -9.49
N VAL A 924 13.97 -35.21 -8.56
CA VAL A 924 15.34 -34.68 -8.34
C VAL A 924 16.24 -34.97 -9.55
N ASP A 925 16.00 -36.07 -10.26
CA ASP A 925 16.70 -36.46 -11.49
C ASP A 925 16.02 -35.95 -12.77
N ASP A 926 15.15 -34.94 -12.67
CA ASP A 926 14.44 -34.37 -13.82
C ASP A 926 15.39 -33.75 -14.85
N HIS A 927 15.10 -33.86 -16.15
CA HIS A 927 15.91 -33.30 -17.23
C HIS A 927 16.06 -31.76 -17.18
N LYS A 928 15.16 -31.02 -16.52
CA LYS A 928 15.19 -29.54 -16.42
C LYS A 928 15.71 -29.06 -15.06
N ARG A 929 16.72 -28.18 -15.06
CA ARG A 929 17.36 -27.64 -13.84
C ARG A 929 16.39 -26.97 -12.86
N LEU A 930 15.42 -26.21 -13.37
CA LEU A 930 14.42 -25.52 -12.54
C LEU A 930 13.51 -26.49 -11.78
N VAL A 931 13.12 -27.59 -12.43
CA VAL A 931 12.33 -28.66 -11.81
C VAL A 931 13.15 -29.34 -10.72
N ARG A 932 14.41 -29.68 -11.00
CA ARG A 932 15.32 -30.26 -10.00
C ARG A 932 15.49 -29.37 -8.76
N LYS A 933 15.69 -28.06 -8.96
CA LYS A 933 15.79 -27.09 -7.85
C LYS A 933 14.54 -27.14 -6.97
N GLN A 934 13.36 -27.03 -7.58
CA GLN A 934 12.10 -27.08 -6.83
C GLN A 934 11.90 -28.44 -6.13
N ALA A 935 12.26 -29.54 -6.80
CA ALA A 935 12.17 -30.89 -6.24
C ALA A 935 13.06 -31.07 -5.00
N VAL A 936 14.29 -30.54 -5.03
CA VAL A 936 15.20 -30.55 -3.88
C VAL A 936 14.63 -29.76 -2.71
N GLU A 937 14.10 -28.55 -2.95
CA GLU A 937 13.46 -27.76 -1.89
C GLU A 937 12.25 -28.47 -1.28
N THR A 938 11.41 -29.08 -2.12
CA THR A 938 10.26 -29.87 -1.67
C THR A 938 10.74 -31.08 -0.87
N GLN A 939 11.72 -31.84 -1.37
CA GLN A 939 12.28 -33.00 -0.67
C GLN A 939 12.87 -32.64 0.69
N MET A 940 13.59 -31.53 0.81
CA MET A 940 14.11 -31.03 2.10
C MET A 940 12.97 -30.79 3.09
N SER A 941 11.91 -30.12 2.65
CA SER A 941 10.73 -29.82 3.49
C SER A 941 10.06 -31.10 4.01
N TRP A 942 9.94 -32.12 3.15
CA TRP A 942 9.38 -33.43 3.53
C TRP A 942 10.31 -34.27 4.41
N CYS A 943 11.63 -34.09 4.32
CA CYS A 943 12.58 -34.76 5.21
C CYS A 943 12.48 -34.23 6.64
N LEU A 944 12.30 -32.91 6.80
CA LEU A 944 12.21 -32.21 8.08
C LEU A 944 10.97 -32.57 8.91
N LEU A 945 9.98 -33.25 8.33
CA LEU A 945 8.77 -33.72 9.03
C LEU A 945 9.03 -34.83 10.07
N ASN A 946 10.28 -35.04 10.52
CA ASN A 946 10.71 -36.00 11.54
C ASN A 946 11.89 -35.43 12.37
N VAL A 947 11.66 -34.32 13.07
CA VAL A 947 12.37 -33.96 14.31
C VAL A 947 11.34 -33.77 15.41
#